data_AF-A0A2K8KWW7-F1
#
_entry.id   AF-A0A2K8KWW7-F1
#
_cell.length_a   1.000
_cell.length_b   1.000
_cell.length_c   1.000
_cell.angle_alpha   90.00
_cell.angle_beta   90.00
_cell.angle_gamma   90.00
#
_symmetry.space_group_name_H-M   'P 1'
#
loop_
_entity.id
_entity.type
_entity.pdbx_description
1 polymer ?
#
loop_
_entity_poly.entity_id
_entity_poly.type
_entity_poly.pdbx_seq_one_letter_code
_entity_poly.pdbx_strand_id
1 'polypeptide(L)'
;MGAVLSFVRPPLIVALGLLAIACSPKVTIVESVSSPTQLAPTMADQTLSDLAFAATVQDTISFSDTDSSSFTLIVTAQGAHGSVTITDADTGAFDYALTSADALSGDSFTVQLSDSTSTVSALISLAFADGTPPVVSFTPLDAAANVAIASDLVLSSDDPLDSETITVQNSAGVCSGSIQLSADNFSTCLALTGPTISDLARTVTVAPTLTLAEKTTYKVRATDALTNTFGTAIATVEQGFATLNAYLIINEVGSSYYSNTLRWFELYNATGTAIDLAEYSFRSISYPALLSSGTHFALPSQNLLPGHYVVVRSQHATGTYADNNQVVYIKNGSEFPYWTADGYIELIHVGSGATIDYVEFGQNYGPTDATAWSGDKATLISSTSSFGQSIGRDANHNDSNSAADWTAFNPGTFGSVNDVECATDADFDMIPDCNEAAGKTFAGMPLYDWGARPGVTDIFIEIDYMNSIDEGVTPRKEALDSVVAAFAPHNIAIHFDVGDLYDQDSGNLDPLDFDLGGGQQVPLANGISFSPVDGRADFYDYKAAYFNNARLQFFHYLIFANSQNFDGSLGSSGLAELEGNDIIVTLGNWGLSAAGDLNKLINYQATTLMHELGHNLGLGHGGNESTNFKPNYLSVMNYTYQLRGLPTIGSNEGDRMHAEVADACATTLINGPTDSYTSFVLDFSDNSSIALDETNLNETLGFGRTGSGAVDFNCANGATETALSADINKDASTTTLTDHDDWANLVTDFGGLSTLSNQGVQLTAPVDTPFIVWPVRVQYDRSPYIVETLQRPE
;
A
#
# COMPACT_ATOMS: atom_id res chain seq x y z
N MET A 1 11.48 -4.60 59.45
CA MET A 1 12.51 -5.50 58.87
C MET A 1 13.32 -4.63 57.92
N GLY A 2 14.36 -3.94 58.41
CA GLY A 2 15.75 -4.41 58.40
C GLY A 2 16.28 -4.35 56.96
N ALA A 3 16.75 -3.21 56.42
CA ALA A 3 18.01 -2.51 56.72
C ALA A 3 19.21 -3.44 56.91
N VAL A 4 20.28 -3.23 56.12
CA VAL A 4 21.73 -3.30 56.48
C VAL A 4 22.54 -3.22 55.18
N LEU A 5 23.16 -2.07 54.87
CA LEU A 5 24.59 -1.71 55.03
C LEU A 5 25.46 -2.24 53.86
N SER A 6 26.53 -1.59 53.37
CA SER A 6 27.21 -0.30 53.62
C SER A 6 28.64 -0.46 53.06
N PHE A 7 29.35 0.67 52.99
CA PHE A 7 30.80 0.89 53.11
C PHE A 7 31.54 1.10 51.79
N VAL A 8 32.48 2.04 51.65
CA VAL A 8 33.42 2.61 52.63
C VAL A 8 33.68 4.12 52.38
N ARG A 9 34.14 4.76 53.46
CA ARG A 9 34.40 6.17 53.81
C ARG A 9 35.78 6.78 53.38
N PRO A 10 36.00 8.10 53.62
CA PRO A 10 37.14 8.96 53.22
C PRO A 10 38.26 9.08 54.29
N PRO A 11 39.29 9.95 54.14
CA PRO A 11 39.44 11.16 55.02
C PRO A 11 40.18 12.39 54.37
N LEU A 12 39.85 13.67 54.69
CA LEU A 12 40.42 14.59 55.72
C LEU A 12 41.72 15.34 55.27
N ILE A 13 41.89 16.67 55.36
CA ILE A 13 42.32 17.53 56.51
C ILE A 13 42.31 18.99 55.99
N VAL A 14 41.54 19.99 56.48
CA VAL A 14 41.55 20.76 57.76
C VAL A 14 42.83 21.57 58.03
N ALA A 15 42.73 22.91 58.06
CA ALA A 15 43.09 23.72 59.23
C ALA A 15 42.95 25.21 58.94
N LEU A 16 42.19 25.93 59.76
CA LEU A 16 42.78 27.01 60.56
C LEU A 16 41.94 27.24 61.82
N GLY A 17 42.62 27.21 62.95
CA GLY A 17 42.01 27.23 64.28
C GLY A 17 41.71 28.63 64.82
N LEU A 18 40.70 28.65 65.68
CA LEU A 18 40.53 29.44 66.91
C LEU A 18 41.79 30.20 67.37
N LEU A 19 41.65 31.41 67.89
CA LEU A 19 41.10 31.68 69.23
C LEU A 19 41.02 33.19 69.51
N ALA A 20 39.97 33.52 70.26
CA ALA A 20 39.55 34.82 70.77
C ALA A 20 40.53 35.48 71.75
N ILE A 21 40.28 36.77 72.06
CA ILE A 21 40.08 37.38 73.41
C ILE A 21 39.99 38.91 73.18
N ALA A 22 38.78 39.50 73.27
CA ALA A 22 38.26 40.32 74.38
C ALA A 22 39.08 41.61 74.65
N CYS A 23 38.55 42.80 74.93
CA CYS A 23 37.26 43.19 75.49
C CYS A 23 37.17 44.75 75.42
N SER A 24 35.98 45.33 75.19
CA SER A 24 35.42 46.53 75.88
C SER A 24 34.27 47.19 75.09
N PRO A 25 33.31 47.88 75.74
CA PRO A 25 31.96 48.06 75.23
C PRO A 25 31.67 49.40 74.54
N LYS A 26 30.77 49.30 73.54
CA LYS A 26 29.82 50.29 72.98
C LYS A 26 30.24 51.78 72.89
N VAL A 27 30.44 52.22 71.66
CA VAL A 27 30.01 53.53 71.16
C VAL A 27 29.22 53.31 69.87
N THR A 28 28.01 53.85 69.81
CA THR A 28 27.22 53.94 68.58
C THR A 28 27.84 55.02 67.70
N ILE A 29 28.33 54.63 66.53
CA ILE A 29 28.62 55.55 65.43
C ILE A 29 27.60 55.23 64.33
N VAL A 30 26.82 56.25 63.96
CA VAL A 30 26.01 56.24 62.75
C VAL A 30 26.97 56.45 61.59
N GLU A 31 27.31 55.38 60.88
CA GLU A 31 27.90 55.48 59.55
C GLU A 31 26.78 55.29 58.52
N SER A 32 26.54 56.33 57.75
CA SER A 32 25.82 56.24 56.48
C SER A 32 26.64 55.37 55.53
N VAL A 33 26.27 54.09 55.41
CA VAL A 33 26.74 53.24 54.32
C VAL A 33 26.03 53.76 53.06
N SER A 34 26.78 54.44 52.19
CA SER A 34 26.36 54.62 50.80
C SER A 34 26.18 53.22 50.21
N SER A 35 24.97 52.89 49.76
CA SER A 35 24.72 51.73 48.93
C SER A 35 25.76 51.67 47.81
N PRO A 36 26.29 50.48 47.45
CA PRO A 36 27.17 50.38 46.30
C PRO A 36 26.42 50.96 45.11
N THR A 37 27.02 51.95 44.44
CA THR A 37 26.48 52.48 43.20
C THR A 37 26.55 51.36 42.17
N GLN A 38 25.38 50.80 41.82
CA GLN A 38 25.27 49.84 40.73
C GLN A 38 25.84 50.49 39.46
N LEU A 39 26.79 49.80 38.83
CA LEU A 39 27.48 50.27 37.65
C LEU A 39 26.61 49.97 36.43
N ALA A 40 26.56 50.91 35.49
CA ALA A 40 25.75 50.69 34.29
C ALA A 40 26.34 49.55 33.42
N PRO A 41 25.49 48.74 32.78
CA PRO A 41 25.94 47.69 31.88
C PRO A 41 26.67 48.30 30.68
N THR A 42 27.64 47.57 30.16
CA THR A 42 28.42 47.99 28.99
C THR A 42 27.99 47.17 27.77
N MET A 43 27.45 47.87 26.78
CA MET A 43 27.09 47.33 25.46
C MET A 43 27.51 48.34 24.40
N ALA A 44 28.30 47.90 23.43
CA ALA A 44 28.74 48.73 22.31
C ALA A 44 28.01 48.31 21.03
N ASP A 45 28.03 49.19 20.03
CA ASP A 45 27.59 48.84 18.67
C ASP A 45 28.38 47.62 18.16
N GLN A 46 27.67 46.70 17.51
CA GLN A 46 28.21 45.42 17.07
C GLN A 46 27.87 45.17 15.61
N THR A 47 28.78 44.50 14.92
CA THR A 47 28.52 43.95 13.58
C THR A 47 28.66 42.45 13.65
N LEU A 48 27.56 41.74 13.40
CA LEU A 48 27.55 40.29 13.25
C LEU A 48 27.83 40.00 11.77
N SER A 49 28.96 39.33 11.50
CA SER A 49 29.49 39.10 10.15
C SER A 49 29.41 37.63 9.77
N ASP A 50 29.51 37.33 8.48
CA ASP A 50 29.48 35.97 7.92
C ASP A 50 28.19 35.21 8.28
N LEU A 51 27.08 35.94 8.40
CA LEU A 51 25.77 35.36 8.67
C LEU A 51 25.26 34.59 7.44
N ALA A 52 24.82 33.35 7.67
CA ALA A 52 24.15 32.54 6.66
C ALA A 52 22.69 32.99 6.48
N PHE A 53 22.18 32.93 5.25
CA PHE A 53 20.80 33.29 4.96
C PHE A 53 19.85 32.09 5.16
N ALA A 54 19.19 32.05 6.32
CA ALA A 54 18.12 31.10 6.66
C ALA A 54 16.81 31.86 6.90
N ALA A 55 15.65 31.19 6.94
CA ALA A 55 14.38 31.88 7.23
C ALA A 55 14.40 32.63 8.58
N THR A 56 15.16 32.09 9.55
CA THR A 56 15.47 32.72 10.84
C THR A 56 16.96 32.61 11.11
N VAL A 57 17.60 33.73 11.41
CA VAL A 57 19.01 33.81 11.83
C VAL A 57 19.05 33.86 13.35
N GLN A 58 19.82 32.97 13.96
CA GLN A 58 19.99 32.93 15.41
C GLN A 58 21.40 33.37 15.78
N ASP A 59 21.52 34.33 16.68
CA ASP A 59 22.81 34.80 17.18
C ASP A 59 22.66 35.43 18.57
N THR A 60 23.76 35.97 19.11
CA THR A 60 23.84 36.57 20.45
C THR A 60 24.43 37.97 20.40
N ILE A 61 23.86 38.88 21.18
CA ILE A 61 24.37 40.24 21.37
C ILE A 61 25.34 40.22 22.55
N SER A 62 26.58 40.63 22.34
CA SER A 62 27.59 40.67 23.40
C SER A 62 27.42 41.91 24.27
N PHE A 63 27.28 41.72 25.59
CA PHE A 63 27.33 42.78 26.59
C PHE A 63 27.96 42.24 27.88
N SER A 64 28.31 43.15 28.79
CA SER A 64 28.88 42.76 30.08
C SER A 64 28.51 43.73 31.18
N ASP A 65 28.42 43.19 32.40
CA ASP A 65 28.21 43.96 33.62
C ASP A 65 29.04 43.32 34.74
N THR A 66 29.63 44.15 35.60
CA THR A 66 30.48 43.69 36.70
C THR A 66 29.73 43.40 37.99
N ASP A 67 28.49 43.87 38.13
CA ASP A 67 27.69 43.73 39.35
C ASP A 67 26.26 43.21 39.13
N SER A 68 25.84 43.00 37.87
CA SER A 68 24.54 42.43 37.51
C SER A 68 24.68 41.13 36.70
N SER A 69 23.76 40.18 36.91
CA SER A 69 23.71 38.91 36.18
C SER A 69 22.32 38.59 35.62
N SER A 70 21.40 39.57 35.66
CA SER A 70 20.07 39.45 35.11
C SER A 70 19.70 40.77 34.44
N PHE A 71 19.15 40.69 33.23
CA PHE A 71 18.96 41.84 32.37
C PHE A 71 17.57 41.84 31.73
N THR A 72 17.13 43.03 31.29
CA THR A 72 16.02 43.17 30.36
C THR A 72 16.57 43.73 29.06
N LEU A 73 16.34 43.01 27.95
CA LEU A 73 16.76 43.42 26.63
C LEU A 73 15.52 43.68 25.77
N ILE A 74 15.39 44.89 25.24
CA ILE A 74 14.22 45.31 24.45
C ILE A 74 14.71 45.80 23.09
N VAL A 75 14.08 45.32 22.02
CA VAL A 75 14.29 45.86 20.67
C VAL A 75 13.53 47.19 20.57
N THR A 76 14.28 48.29 20.50
CA THR A 76 13.75 49.66 20.42
C THR A 76 13.50 50.12 18.99
N ALA A 77 14.18 49.51 18.02
CA ALA A 77 13.94 49.69 16.59
C ALA A 77 14.21 48.36 15.89
N GLN A 78 13.23 47.88 15.13
CA GLN A 78 13.34 46.69 14.30
C GLN A 78 14.20 46.96 13.06
N GLY A 79 14.66 45.88 12.42
CA GLY A 79 15.32 45.95 11.12
C GLY A 79 14.38 46.46 10.01
N ALA A 80 14.97 46.98 8.93
CA ALA A 80 14.21 47.42 7.76
C ALA A 80 13.72 46.24 6.91
N HIS A 81 14.37 45.08 7.02
CA HIS A 81 14.17 43.90 6.18
C HIS A 81 13.86 42.63 6.98
N GLY A 82 13.74 42.72 8.30
CA GLY A 82 13.36 41.62 9.16
C GLY A 82 12.94 42.06 10.57
N SER A 83 12.53 41.09 11.36
CA SER A 83 12.05 41.29 12.73
C SER A 83 12.88 40.50 13.72
N VAL A 84 13.31 41.17 14.79
CA VAL A 84 14.09 40.61 15.88
C VAL A 84 13.17 40.29 17.05
N THR A 85 13.31 39.06 17.55
CA THR A 85 12.74 38.61 18.81
C THR A 85 13.87 38.19 19.74
N ILE A 86 13.94 38.78 20.94
CA ILE A 86 14.89 38.33 21.96
C ILE A 86 14.39 37.01 22.53
N THR A 87 15.20 35.96 22.44
CA THR A 87 14.87 34.62 22.92
C THR A 87 15.38 34.40 24.34
N ASP A 88 16.49 35.06 24.72
CA ASP A 88 17.01 35.07 26.08
C ASP A 88 17.76 36.40 26.36
N ALA A 89 17.20 37.21 27.26
CA ALA A 89 17.74 38.52 27.60
C ALA A 89 19.02 38.45 28.45
N ASP A 90 19.26 37.35 29.18
CA ASP A 90 20.43 37.22 30.06
C ASP A 90 21.69 36.79 29.28
N THR A 91 21.50 36.03 28.20
CA THR A 91 22.58 35.60 27.30
C THR A 91 22.69 36.49 26.04
N GLY A 92 21.70 37.34 25.80
CA GLY A 92 21.63 38.18 24.61
C GLY A 92 21.20 37.43 23.35
N ALA A 93 20.69 36.21 23.48
CA ALA A 93 20.23 35.41 22.35
C ALA A 93 18.99 36.04 21.70
N PHE A 94 18.96 36.03 20.37
CA PHE A 94 17.86 36.53 19.58
C PHE A 94 17.66 35.71 18.31
N ASP A 95 16.42 35.76 17.81
CA ASP A 95 16.02 35.28 16.50
C ASP A 95 15.74 36.50 15.60
N TYR A 96 16.34 36.54 14.42
CA TYR A 96 16.05 37.51 13.38
C TYR A 96 15.35 36.81 12.22
N ALA A 97 14.04 37.03 12.11
CA ALA A 97 13.20 36.50 11.05
C ALA A 97 13.20 37.45 9.85
N LEU A 98 13.60 36.94 8.69
CA LEU A 98 13.74 37.71 7.46
C LEU A 98 12.38 37.92 6.78
N THR A 99 12.17 39.11 6.22
CA THR A 99 10.92 39.47 5.50
C THR A 99 11.17 39.92 4.06
N SER A 100 12.43 40.20 3.70
CA SER A 100 12.88 40.48 2.33
C SER A 100 14.28 39.92 2.11
N ALA A 101 14.59 39.49 0.88
CA ALA A 101 15.94 39.13 0.46
C ALA A 101 16.91 40.34 0.49
N ASP A 102 16.39 41.57 0.48
CA ASP A 102 17.19 42.80 0.55
C ASP A 102 18.07 42.89 1.82
N ALA A 103 17.71 42.15 2.88
CA ALA A 103 18.51 42.04 4.10
C ALA A 103 19.95 41.55 3.84
N LEU A 104 20.18 40.85 2.72
CA LEU A 104 21.52 40.41 2.29
C LEU A 104 22.48 41.57 2.03
N SER A 105 21.96 42.75 1.67
CA SER A 105 22.75 43.99 1.54
C SER A 105 23.11 44.62 2.89
N GLY A 106 22.69 43.99 3.98
CA GLY A 106 22.82 44.43 5.35
C GLY A 106 21.47 44.87 5.93
N ASP A 107 21.27 44.61 7.21
CA ASP A 107 20.21 45.21 8.01
C ASP A 107 20.76 45.61 9.37
N SER A 108 20.04 46.43 10.12
CA SER A 108 20.43 46.78 11.48
C SER A 108 19.22 47.07 12.35
N PHE A 109 19.33 46.70 13.62
CA PHE A 109 18.31 46.95 14.62
C PHE A 109 18.93 47.56 15.87
N THR A 110 18.14 48.26 16.68
CA THR A 110 18.62 48.90 17.90
C THR A 110 18.01 48.23 19.11
N VAL A 111 18.87 47.83 20.05
CA VAL A 111 18.46 47.22 21.33
C VAL A 111 18.80 48.14 22.49
N GLN A 112 18.00 48.05 23.54
CA GLN A 112 18.25 48.68 24.83
C GLN A 112 18.35 47.60 25.90
N LEU A 113 19.50 47.55 26.57
CA LEU A 113 19.79 46.68 27.71
C LEU A 113 19.57 47.46 29.01
N SER A 114 18.95 46.82 30.00
CA SER A 114 18.67 47.36 31.32
C SER A 114 19.05 46.38 32.43
N ASP A 115 19.73 46.88 33.46
CA ASP A 115 20.06 46.14 34.70
C ASP A 115 19.04 46.40 35.83
N SER A 116 17.87 46.96 35.51
CA SER A 116 16.82 47.51 36.40
C SER A 116 17.05 48.92 36.96
N THR A 117 18.27 49.46 36.89
CA THR A 117 18.62 50.78 37.44
C THR A 117 19.14 51.76 36.40
N SER A 118 19.75 51.25 35.34
CA SER A 118 20.40 52.01 34.28
C SER A 118 20.20 51.31 32.93
N THR A 119 20.32 52.06 31.84
CA THR A 119 20.12 51.54 30.49
C THR A 119 21.22 51.98 29.55
N VAL A 120 21.53 51.12 28.59
CA VAL A 120 22.45 51.39 27.48
C VAL A 120 21.83 50.87 26.18
N SER A 121 22.04 51.60 25.09
CA SER A 121 21.55 51.23 23.76
C SER A 121 22.71 51.00 22.81
N ALA A 122 22.55 50.04 21.90
CA ALA A 122 23.52 49.73 20.87
C ALA A 122 22.81 49.42 19.54
N LEU A 123 23.47 49.79 18.45
CA LEU A 123 23.12 49.39 17.10
C LEU A 123 23.77 48.04 16.79
N ILE A 124 22.95 47.07 16.41
CA ILE A 124 23.39 45.76 15.95
C ILE A 124 23.24 45.73 14.43
N SER A 125 24.37 45.63 13.73
CA SER A 125 24.42 45.54 12.28
C SER A 125 24.61 44.09 11.86
N LEU A 126 23.83 43.63 10.88
CA LEU A 126 23.88 42.29 10.32
C LEU A 126 24.56 42.37 8.96
N ALA A 127 25.61 41.56 8.77
CA ALA A 127 26.31 41.43 7.50
C ALA A 127 26.31 39.95 7.08
N PHE A 128 25.60 39.69 5.98
CA PHE A 128 25.48 38.37 5.38
C PHE A 128 26.59 38.13 4.36
N ALA A 129 27.00 36.88 4.20
CA ALA A 129 27.93 36.47 3.17
C ALA A 129 27.63 35.04 2.71
N ASP A 130 27.66 34.82 1.41
CA ASP A 130 27.61 33.49 0.82
C ASP A 130 28.49 33.44 -0.45
N GLY A 131 29.39 32.46 -0.48
CA GLY A 131 30.34 32.24 -1.58
C GLY A 131 30.15 30.90 -2.27
N THR A 132 29.09 30.17 -1.97
CA THR A 132 28.76 28.92 -2.65
C THR A 132 27.87 29.17 -3.88
N PRO A 133 28.09 28.47 -5.00
CA PRO A 133 27.15 28.47 -6.11
C PRO A 133 25.80 27.90 -5.67
N PRO A 134 24.67 28.57 -5.99
CA PRO A 134 23.35 28.03 -5.69
C PRO A 134 23.11 26.72 -6.43
N VAL A 135 22.46 25.79 -5.75
CA VAL A 135 21.95 24.56 -6.34
C VAL A 135 20.51 24.79 -6.76
N VAL A 136 20.26 24.70 -8.07
CA VAL A 136 18.94 24.92 -8.65
C VAL A 136 18.35 23.66 -9.26
N SER A 137 17.02 23.56 -9.24
CA SER A 137 16.24 22.52 -9.91
C SER A 137 15.01 23.12 -10.58
N PHE A 138 14.45 22.40 -11.56
CA PHE A 138 13.23 22.79 -12.25
C PHE A 138 12.07 21.85 -11.89
N THR A 139 10.86 22.39 -11.97
CA THR A 139 9.62 21.65 -12.19
C THR A 139 9.05 22.12 -13.53
N PRO A 140 8.74 21.24 -14.50
CA PRO A 140 8.83 19.77 -14.46
C PRO A 140 10.27 19.25 -14.22
N LEU A 141 10.38 18.11 -13.53
CA LEU A 141 11.65 17.45 -13.23
C LEU A 141 12.26 16.82 -14.48
N ASP A 142 13.56 16.52 -14.42
CA ASP A 142 14.26 15.80 -15.50
C ASP A 142 13.62 14.45 -15.79
N ALA A 143 13.49 14.13 -17.08
CA ALA A 143 12.79 12.98 -17.64
C ALA A 143 11.28 12.88 -17.32
N ALA A 144 10.64 13.95 -16.81
CA ALA A 144 9.20 13.93 -16.58
C ALA A 144 8.44 13.69 -17.89
N ALA A 145 7.55 12.69 -17.91
CA ALA A 145 6.62 12.40 -18.99
C ALA A 145 5.25 13.05 -18.73
N ASN A 146 4.40 13.10 -19.75
CA ASN A 146 3.00 13.53 -19.64
C ASN A 146 2.82 14.93 -19.00
N VAL A 147 3.74 15.86 -19.25
CA VAL A 147 3.65 17.24 -18.73
C VAL A 147 2.56 18.01 -19.46
N ALA A 148 1.68 18.69 -18.73
CA ALA A 148 0.63 19.47 -19.36
C ALA A 148 1.19 20.55 -20.30
N ILE A 149 0.59 20.68 -21.48
CA ILE A 149 1.04 21.61 -22.53
C ILE A 149 0.95 23.10 -22.16
N ALA A 150 0.30 23.40 -21.03
CA ALA A 150 0.18 24.74 -20.45
C ALA A 150 0.85 24.84 -19.07
N SER A 151 1.80 23.96 -18.76
CA SER A 151 2.52 23.97 -17.47
C SER A 151 3.46 25.16 -17.35
N ASP A 152 3.48 25.77 -16.17
CA ASP A 152 4.52 26.71 -15.77
C ASP A 152 5.83 25.96 -15.50
N LEU A 153 6.94 26.64 -15.70
CA LEU A 153 8.28 26.21 -15.31
C LEU A 153 8.64 26.90 -14.00
N VAL A 154 8.89 26.11 -12.96
CA VAL A 154 9.29 26.62 -11.64
C VAL A 154 10.74 26.25 -11.41
N LEU A 155 11.60 27.25 -11.24
CA LEU A 155 12.96 27.07 -10.77
C LEU A 155 13.00 27.28 -9.26
N SER A 156 13.54 26.30 -8.55
CA SER A 156 13.78 26.35 -7.11
C SER A 156 15.29 26.43 -6.85
N SER A 157 15.67 27.20 -5.84
CA SER A 157 17.06 27.45 -5.44
C SER A 157 17.18 27.30 -3.92
N ASP A 158 18.30 26.75 -3.45
CA ASP A 158 18.64 26.74 -2.02
C ASP A 158 19.01 28.15 -1.51
N ASP A 159 19.65 28.96 -2.36
CA ASP A 159 20.02 30.34 -2.06
C ASP A 159 19.12 31.37 -2.77
N PRO A 160 18.93 32.57 -2.18
CA PRO A 160 18.29 33.70 -2.86
C PRO A 160 19.03 34.11 -4.14
N LEU A 161 18.28 34.18 -5.22
CA LEU A 161 18.79 34.59 -6.52
C LEU A 161 18.78 36.11 -6.68
N ASP A 162 19.76 36.65 -7.39
CA ASP A 162 19.76 38.06 -7.77
C ASP A 162 18.69 38.32 -8.85
N SER A 163 17.65 39.06 -8.47
CA SER A 163 16.53 39.42 -9.34
C SER A 163 16.94 40.14 -10.63
N GLU A 164 18.08 40.84 -10.65
CA GLU A 164 18.58 41.51 -11.86
C GLU A 164 19.15 40.50 -12.88
N THR A 165 19.57 39.33 -12.42
CA THR A 165 20.11 38.26 -13.28
C THR A 165 19.05 37.29 -13.78
N ILE A 166 17.84 37.30 -13.21
CA ILE A 166 16.72 36.48 -13.67
C ILE A 166 16.13 37.08 -14.94
N THR A 167 16.46 36.49 -16.07
CA THR A 167 16.06 36.97 -17.39
C THR A 167 15.54 35.84 -18.24
N VAL A 168 14.47 36.13 -18.99
CA VAL A 168 13.89 35.23 -19.99
C VAL A 168 13.85 35.92 -21.34
N GLN A 169 13.85 35.13 -22.40
CA GLN A 169 13.58 35.64 -23.73
C GLN A 169 12.07 35.64 -24.02
N ASN A 170 11.58 36.77 -24.50
CA ASN A 170 10.17 37.04 -24.76
C ASN A 170 9.79 36.87 -26.25
N SER A 171 10.74 36.44 -27.08
CA SER A 171 10.53 36.12 -28.51
C SER A 171 11.30 34.86 -28.88
N ALA A 172 10.69 33.98 -29.67
CA ALA A 172 11.34 32.76 -30.12
C ALA A 172 12.50 33.07 -31.08
N GLY A 173 13.59 32.30 -31.02
CA GLY A 173 14.78 32.54 -31.83
C GLY A 173 16.05 31.97 -31.21
N VAL A 174 17.19 32.63 -31.44
CA VAL A 174 18.47 32.25 -30.82
C VAL A 174 18.36 32.38 -29.30
N CYS A 175 18.79 31.33 -28.59
CA CYS A 175 18.71 31.26 -27.13
C CYS A 175 19.42 32.43 -26.44
N SER A 176 18.71 33.08 -25.51
CA SER A 176 19.17 34.20 -24.69
C SER A 176 18.44 34.22 -23.35
N GLY A 177 18.93 35.01 -22.40
CA GLY A 177 18.45 35.02 -21.02
C GLY A 177 19.07 33.91 -20.16
N SER A 178 18.85 34.02 -18.85
CA SER A 178 19.35 33.07 -17.86
C SER A 178 18.46 31.83 -17.69
N ILE A 179 17.16 31.94 -17.99
CA ILE A 179 16.22 30.82 -18.05
C ILE A 179 15.73 30.63 -19.49
N GLN A 180 15.95 29.42 -20.02
CA GLN A 180 15.72 29.08 -21.43
C GLN A 180 14.83 27.83 -21.54
N LEU A 181 13.99 27.80 -22.58
CA LEU A 181 13.17 26.64 -22.96
C LEU A 181 13.37 26.34 -24.45
N SER A 182 13.56 25.08 -24.81
CA SER A 182 13.87 24.67 -26.18
C SER A 182 13.20 23.34 -26.55
N ALA A 183 12.82 23.18 -27.82
CA ALA A 183 12.38 21.90 -28.40
C ALA A 183 13.48 21.20 -29.25
N ASP A 184 14.65 21.81 -29.44
CA ASP A 184 15.64 21.38 -30.45
C ASP A 184 17.08 21.38 -29.93
N ASN A 185 17.25 21.01 -28.64
CA ASN A 185 18.54 21.03 -27.93
C ASN A 185 19.24 22.41 -27.93
N PHE A 186 18.46 23.47 -27.74
CA PHE A 186 18.88 24.86 -27.64
C PHE A 186 19.54 25.38 -28.93
N SER A 187 19.16 24.81 -30.07
CA SER A 187 19.47 25.42 -31.38
C SER A 187 18.61 26.68 -31.55
N THR A 188 17.37 26.63 -31.07
CA THR A 188 16.47 27.75 -30.87
C THR A 188 15.77 27.63 -29.51
N CYS A 189 15.32 28.75 -28.97
CA CYS A 189 14.56 28.81 -27.73
C CYS A 189 13.17 29.40 -27.98
N LEU A 190 12.20 28.93 -27.21
CA LEU A 190 10.83 29.42 -27.19
C LEU A 190 10.75 30.75 -26.42
N ALA A 191 9.66 31.47 -26.64
CA ALA A 191 9.35 32.67 -25.88
C ALA A 191 8.67 32.31 -24.54
N LEU A 192 9.09 33.00 -23.48
CA LEU A 192 8.58 32.85 -22.12
C LEU A 192 7.98 34.18 -21.62
N THR A 193 7.09 34.06 -20.64
CA THR A 193 6.50 35.14 -19.85
C THR A 193 6.83 34.94 -18.36
N GLY A 194 6.66 35.99 -17.57
CA GLY A 194 7.30 36.10 -16.25
C GLY A 194 8.61 36.89 -16.35
N PRO A 195 9.50 36.78 -15.34
CA PRO A 195 9.45 35.92 -14.16
C PRO A 195 8.58 36.48 -13.02
N THR A 196 7.91 35.59 -12.29
CA THR A 196 7.37 35.88 -10.95
C THR A 196 8.34 35.32 -9.92
N ILE A 197 8.80 36.16 -8.99
CA ILE A 197 9.79 35.79 -7.97
C ILE A 197 9.08 35.73 -6.62
N SER A 198 9.27 34.64 -5.87
CA SER A 198 8.68 34.42 -4.56
C SER A 198 9.67 33.71 -3.61
N ASP A 199 9.21 33.41 -2.39
CA ASP A 199 9.99 32.71 -1.36
C ASP A 199 11.38 33.30 -1.12
N LEU A 200 11.42 34.61 -0.82
CA LEU A 200 12.68 35.35 -0.61
C LEU A 200 13.66 35.19 -1.78
N ALA A 201 13.16 35.18 -3.02
CA ALA A 201 13.91 35.01 -4.25
C ALA A 201 14.53 33.63 -4.48
N ARG A 202 14.03 32.59 -3.81
CA ARG A 202 14.40 31.18 -4.04
C ARG A 202 13.54 30.47 -5.07
N THR A 203 12.36 31.02 -5.36
CA THR A 203 11.43 30.43 -6.34
C THR A 203 11.19 31.41 -7.49
N VAL A 204 11.37 30.93 -8.71
CA VAL A 204 11.14 31.67 -9.94
C VAL A 204 10.16 30.92 -10.83
N THR A 205 9.01 31.51 -11.12
CA THR A 205 8.01 30.94 -12.02
C THR A 205 8.02 31.67 -13.36
N VAL A 206 8.12 30.92 -14.45
CA VAL A 206 8.05 31.41 -15.83
C VAL A 206 7.11 30.52 -16.64
N ALA A 207 6.42 31.08 -17.63
CA ALA A 207 5.44 30.35 -18.43
C ALA A 207 5.69 30.50 -19.94
N PRO A 208 5.59 29.44 -20.76
CA PRO A 208 5.62 29.57 -22.21
C PRO A 208 4.57 30.57 -22.74
N THR A 209 4.94 31.45 -23.68
CA THR A 209 3.96 32.37 -24.30
C THR A 209 2.93 31.66 -25.17
N LEU A 210 3.29 30.46 -25.66
CA LEU A 210 2.46 29.62 -26.50
C LEU A 210 2.30 28.28 -25.81
N THR A 211 1.12 27.67 -25.97
CA THR A 211 0.88 26.29 -25.58
C THR A 211 1.93 25.39 -26.25
N LEU A 212 2.56 24.54 -25.46
CA LEU A 212 3.54 23.57 -25.95
C LEU A 212 2.84 22.55 -26.86
N ALA A 213 3.59 21.99 -27.81
CA ALA A 213 3.07 20.93 -28.66
C ALA A 213 2.94 19.64 -27.84
N GLU A 214 1.90 18.84 -28.09
CA GLU A 214 1.74 17.49 -27.54
C GLU A 214 2.80 16.52 -28.11
N LYS A 215 3.06 15.40 -27.42
CA LYS A 215 4.07 14.38 -27.80
C LYS A 215 5.42 14.99 -28.20
N THR A 216 5.86 16.03 -27.48
CA THR A 216 7.09 16.77 -27.81
C THR A 216 8.00 16.86 -26.60
N THR A 217 9.26 16.49 -26.79
CA THR A 217 10.31 16.67 -25.77
C THR A 217 10.81 18.10 -25.79
N TYR A 218 10.78 18.74 -24.62
CA TYR A 218 11.36 20.04 -24.36
C TYR A 218 12.54 19.92 -23.39
N LYS A 219 13.43 20.90 -23.42
CA LYS A 219 14.51 21.08 -22.46
C LYS A 219 14.46 22.47 -21.86
N VAL A 220 14.65 22.54 -20.56
CA VAL A 220 14.86 23.78 -19.81
C VAL A 220 16.32 23.91 -19.43
N ARG A 221 16.82 25.16 -19.41
CA ARG A 221 18.18 25.47 -19.00
C ARG A 221 18.19 26.70 -18.10
N ALA A 222 18.86 26.59 -16.96
CA ALA A 222 19.36 27.72 -16.19
C ALA A 222 20.86 27.88 -16.50
N THR A 223 21.30 29.06 -16.91
CA THR A 223 22.71 29.32 -17.29
C THR A 223 23.52 29.93 -16.15
N ASP A 224 24.84 29.90 -16.29
CA ASP A 224 25.80 30.62 -15.43
C ASP A 224 25.65 32.15 -15.42
N ALA A 225 24.73 32.70 -16.20
CA ALA A 225 24.33 34.11 -16.09
C ALA A 225 23.42 34.36 -14.87
N LEU A 226 22.80 33.32 -14.30
CA LEU A 226 22.03 33.40 -13.06
C LEU A 226 22.99 33.36 -11.86
N THR A 227 22.87 34.33 -10.94
CA THR A 227 23.72 34.41 -9.75
C THR A 227 22.88 34.48 -8.48
N ASN A 228 23.49 34.14 -7.34
CA ASN A 228 22.96 34.59 -6.05
C ASN A 228 23.13 36.10 -5.87
N THR A 229 22.53 36.65 -4.81
CA THR A 229 22.65 38.08 -4.45
C THR A 229 24.08 38.53 -4.13
N PHE A 230 25.03 37.61 -3.97
CA PHE A 230 26.45 37.89 -3.77
C PHE A 230 27.29 37.81 -5.06
N GLY A 231 26.65 37.57 -6.21
CA GLY A 231 27.30 37.53 -7.52
C GLY A 231 28.00 36.20 -7.83
N THR A 232 27.77 35.15 -7.04
CA THR A 232 28.25 33.80 -7.35
C THR A 232 27.28 33.13 -8.33
N ALA A 233 27.80 32.74 -9.50
CA ALA A 233 27.02 32.10 -10.55
C ALA A 233 26.64 30.65 -10.20
N ILE A 234 25.46 30.22 -10.63
CA ILE A 234 25.06 28.81 -10.58
C ILE A 234 25.94 27.97 -11.53
N ALA A 235 25.98 26.65 -11.30
CA ALA A 235 26.35 25.73 -12.37
C ALA A 235 25.20 25.67 -13.40
N THR A 236 25.51 25.62 -14.70
CA THR A 236 24.48 25.43 -15.72
C THR A 236 23.71 24.13 -15.47
N VAL A 237 22.40 24.22 -15.36
CA VAL A 237 21.49 23.08 -15.16
C VAL A 237 20.62 22.94 -16.41
N GLU A 238 20.56 21.72 -16.95
CA GLU A 238 19.65 21.34 -18.04
C GLU A 238 18.77 20.17 -17.60
N GLN A 239 17.47 20.25 -17.90
CA GLN A 239 16.51 19.16 -17.63
C GLN A 239 15.60 18.99 -18.85
N GLY A 240 15.27 17.74 -19.20
CA GLY A 240 14.34 17.42 -20.28
C GLY A 240 13.00 16.93 -19.74
N PHE A 241 11.90 17.28 -20.43
CA PHE A 241 10.58 16.72 -20.15
C PHE A 241 9.79 16.50 -21.45
N ALA A 242 8.80 15.61 -21.43
CA ALA A 242 7.90 15.36 -22.55
C ALA A 242 6.48 15.82 -22.22
N THR A 243 5.82 16.48 -23.17
CA THR A 243 4.43 16.91 -23.02
C THR A 243 3.44 15.76 -23.18
N LEU A 244 2.23 15.96 -22.64
CA LEU A 244 1.08 15.05 -22.76
C LEU A 244 0.89 14.54 -24.19
N ASN A 245 0.35 13.32 -24.28
CA ASN A 245 -0.07 12.75 -25.55
C ASN A 245 -1.35 13.42 -26.05
N ALA A 246 -1.55 13.33 -27.36
CA ALA A 246 -2.75 13.85 -28.03
C ALA A 246 -3.95 12.90 -27.91
N TYR A 247 -3.71 11.63 -27.61
CA TYR A 247 -4.71 10.57 -27.64
C TYR A 247 -4.40 9.47 -26.62
N LEU A 248 -5.31 8.49 -26.50
CA LEU A 248 -5.12 7.27 -25.72
C LEU A 248 -3.90 6.46 -26.18
N ILE A 249 -3.30 5.73 -25.24
CA ILE A 249 -2.19 4.80 -25.45
C ILE A 249 -2.64 3.39 -25.08
N ILE A 250 -2.18 2.38 -25.84
CA ILE A 250 -2.23 0.98 -25.44
C ILE A 250 -1.12 0.77 -24.41
N ASN A 251 -1.49 0.53 -23.16
CA ASN A 251 -0.54 0.45 -22.05
C ASN A 251 -0.02 -0.97 -21.82
N GLU A 252 -0.92 -1.94 -21.82
CA GLU A 252 -0.61 -3.33 -21.48
C GLU A 252 -1.47 -4.30 -22.29
N VAL A 253 -0.93 -5.46 -22.63
CA VAL A 253 -1.61 -6.51 -23.40
C VAL A 253 -1.42 -7.84 -22.69
N GLY A 254 -2.53 -8.45 -22.29
CA GLY A 254 -2.53 -9.74 -21.61
C GLY A 254 -2.21 -10.91 -22.52
N SER A 255 -1.52 -11.90 -21.96
CA SER A 255 -1.29 -13.20 -22.60
C SER A 255 -2.42 -14.17 -22.34
N SER A 256 -2.64 -15.08 -23.27
CA SER A 256 -3.55 -16.22 -23.09
C SER A 256 -3.20 -17.33 -24.06
N TYR A 257 -2.99 -18.54 -23.54
CA TYR A 257 -2.70 -19.71 -24.37
C TYR A 257 -3.98 -20.33 -24.96
N TYR A 258 -5.04 -20.43 -24.14
CA TYR A 258 -6.25 -21.14 -24.52
C TYR A 258 -7.24 -20.27 -25.27
N SER A 259 -7.98 -20.89 -26.19
CA SER A 259 -8.86 -20.14 -27.09
C SER A 259 -10.15 -19.65 -26.45
N ASN A 260 -10.53 -20.23 -25.32
CA ASN A 260 -11.70 -19.86 -24.53
C ASN A 260 -11.40 -18.81 -23.44
N THR A 261 -10.14 -18.42 -23.24
CA THR A 261 -9.78 -17.34 -22.31
C THR A 261 -10.15 -15.98 -22.90
N LEU A 262 -10.70 -15.07 -22.10
CA LEU A 262 -11.08 -13.73 -22.58
C LEU A 262 -9.84 -12.85 -22.72
N ARG A 263 -9.56 -12.41 -23.95
CA ARG A 263 -8.46 -11.51 -24.23
C ARG A 263 -8.69 -10.13 -23.62
N TRP A 264 -7.64 -9.50 -23.13
CA TRP A 264 -7.71 -8.16 -22.57
C TRP A 264 -6.48 -7.35 -22.94
N PHE A 265 -6.68 -6.05 -23.09
CA PHE A 265 -5.61 -5.06 -23.15
C PHE A 265 -6.06 -3.82 -22.40
N GLU A 266 -5.12 -2.96 -22.07
CA GLU A 266 -5.36 -1.77 -21.30
C GLU A 266 -5.13 -0.51 -22.14
N LEU A 267 -6.00 0.46 -21.94
CA LEU A 267 -5.87 1.81 -22.45
C LEU A 267 -5.58 2.77 -21.31
N TYR A 268 -4.61 3.67 -21.54
CA TYR A 268 -4.27 4.75 -20.62
C TYR A 268 -4.59 6.10 -21.27
N ASN A 269 -5.26 6.99 -20.51
CA ASN A 269 -5.47 8.37 -20.93
C ASN A 269 -4.28 9.25 -20.54
N ALA A 270 -3.29 9.30 -21.42
CA ALA A 270 -2.12 10.16 -21.33
C ALA A 270 -2.37 11.62 -21.76
N THR A 271 -3.64 12.04 -21.92
CA THR A 271 -4.01 13.40 -22.36
C THR A 271 -4.41 14.27 -21.18
N GLY A 272 -4.56 15.58 -21.42
CA GLY A 272 -4.92 16.56 -20.38
C GLY A 272 -6.42 16.70 -20.16
N THR A 273 -7.23 15.94 -20.88
CA THR A 273 -8.70 16.04 -20.87
C THR A 273 -9.34 14.66 -20.81
N ALA A 274 -10.56 14.59 -20.31
CA ALA A 274 -11.31 13.34 -20.36
C ALA A 274 -11.60 12.93 -21.81
N ILE A 275 -11.53 11.64 -22.09
CA ILE A 275 -11.77 11.05 -23.40
C ILE A 275 -12.99 10.13 -23.34
N ASP A 276 -13.91 10.24 -24.30
CA ASP A 276 -14.92 9.22 -24.51
C ASP A 276 -14.33 8.09 -25.36
N LEU A 277 -14.30 6.86 -24.83
CA LEU A 277 -13.79 5.69 -25.55
C LEU A 277 -14.49 5.46 -26.90
N ALA A 278 -15.75 5.90 -27.06
CA ALA A 278 -16.47 5.79 -28.33
C ALA A 278 -15.86 6.64 -29.48
N GLU A 279 -14.94 7.55 -29.19
CA GLU A 279 -14.13 8.27 -30.18
C GLU A 279 -13.10 7.34 -30.86
N TYR A 280 -12.91 6.13 -30.32
CA TYR A 280 -11.93 5.16 -30.77
C TYR A 280 -12.57 3.81 -31.14
N SER A 281 -11.83 3.09 -31.96
CA SER A 281 -12.06 1.69 -32.30
C SER A 281 -10.71 1.00 -32.34
N PHE A 282 -10.67 -0.32 -32.33
CA PHE A 282 -9.42 -1.04 -32.56
C PHE A 282 -9.57 -2.14 -33.60
N ARG A 283 -8.45 -2.51 -34.21
CA ARG A 283 -8.32 -3.66 -35.10
C ARG A 283 -7.40 -4.69 -34.47
N SER A 284 -7.83 -5.95 -34.48
CA SER A 284 -7.08 -7.10 -33.97
C SER A 284 -7.49 -8.36 -34.73
N ILE A 285 -6.70 -9.43 -34.64
CA ILE A 285 -7.18 -10.77 -34.96
C ILE A 285 -8.44 -11.07 -34.12
N SER A 286 -9.37 -11.82 -34.70
CA SER A 286 -10.62 -12.22 -34.08
C SER A 286 -10.87 -13.72 -34.18
N TYR A 287 -11.66 -14.25 -33.26
CA TYR A 287 -12.22 -15.59 -33.33
C TYR A 287 -13.73 -15.50 -33.63
N PRO A 288 -14.30 -16.33 -34.52
CA PRO A 288 -13.67 -17.49 -35.17
C PRO A 288 -12.95 -17.19 -36.49
N ALA A 289 -12.95 -15.95 -37.01
CA ALA A 289 -12.44 -15.69 -38.36
C ALA A 289 -10.93 -15.93 -38.53
N LEU A 290 -10.11 -15.63 -37.51
CA LEU A 290 -8.65 -15.82 -37.45
C LEU A 290 -7.91 -15.18 -38.64
N LEU A 291 -8.41 -14.04 -39.13
CA LEU A 291 -7.83 -13.32 -40.25
C LEU A 291 -6.67 -12.44 -39.80
N SER A 292 -5.51 -12.55 -40.46
CA SER A 292 -4.37 -11.66 -40.22
C SER A 292 -4.66 -10.20 -40.57
N SER A 293 -5.59 -9.94 -41.50
CA SER A 293 -6.09 -8.59 -41.78
C SER A 293 -6.87 -7.97 -40.62
N GLY A 294 -7.24 -8.77 -39.62
CA GLY A 294 -7.99 -8.35 -38.44
C GLY A 294 -9.46 -8.01 -38.70
N THR A 295 -10.15 -7.77 -37.60
CA THR A 295 -11.53 -7.33 -37.50
C THR A 295 -11.56 -6.02 -36.71
N HIS A 296 -12.43 -5.09 -37.10
CA HIS A 296 -12.64 -3.85 -36.36
C HIS A 296 -13.63 -4.06 -35.21
N PHE A 297 -13.34 -3.45 -34.08
CA PHE A 297 -14.14 -3.47 -32.87
C PHE A 297 -14.38 -2.04 -32.40
N ALA A 298 -15.65 -1.66 -32.26
CA ALA A 298 -16.01 -0.36 -31.69
C ALA A 298 -15.88 -0.42 -30.17
N LEU A 299 -15.33 0.64 -29.57
CA LEU A 299 -15.36 0.81 -28.11
C LEU A 299 -16.68 1.47 -27.69
N PRO A 300 -17.24 1.13 -26.52
CA PRO A 300 -18.48 1.72 -26.01
C PRO A 300 -18.22 3.15 -25.53
N SER A 301 -19.30 3.89 -25.29
CA SER A 301 -19.18 5.23 -24.69
C SER A 301 -18.89 5.09 -23.20
N GLN A 302 -17.72 5.55 -22.79
CA GLN A 302 -17.24 5.56 -21.42
C GLN A 302 -16.22 6.67 -21.27
N ASN A 303 -16.41 7.53 -20.28
CA ASN A 303 -15.54 8.68 -20.06
C ASN A 303 -14.32 8.26 -19.23
N LEU A 304 -13.15 8.29 -19.83
CA LEU A 304 -11.86 8.01 -19.17
C LEU A 304 -11.17 9.32 -18.81
N LEU A 305 -10.94 9.56 -17.52
CA LEU A 305 -10.31 10.79 -17.03
C LEU A 305 -8.80 10.83 -17.34
N PRO A 306 -8.17 12.01 -17.39
CA PRO A 306 -6.71 12.16 -17.49
C PRO A 306 -5.99 11.34 -16.43
N GLY A 307 -4.98 10.56 -16.83
CA GLY A 307 -4.18 9.74 -15.91
C GLY A 307 -4.88 8.45 -15.44
N HIS A 308 -6.07 8.13 -15.93
CA HIS A 308 -6.78 6.89 -15.59
C HIS A 308 -6.59 5.80 -16.65
N TYR A 309 -6.78 4.57 -16.19
CA TYR A 309 -6.72 3.34 -16.98
C TYR A 309 -8.11 2.75 -17.20
N VAL A 310 -8.27 2.01 -18.31
CA VAL A 310 -9.44 1.16 -18.54
C VAL A 310 -9.02 -0.11 -19.25
N VAL A 311 -9.59 -1.22 -18.81
CA VAL A 311 -9.33 -2.53 -19.39
C VAL A 311 -10.37 -2.81 -20.47
N VAL A 312 -9.91 -3.10 -21.67
CA VAL A 312 -10.73 -3.55 -22.78
C VAL A 312 -10.65 -5.07 -22.86
N ARG A 313 -11.77 -5.75 -22.60
CA ARG A 313 -11.85 -7.20 -22.53
C ARG A 313 -12.77 -7.78 -23.60
N SER A 314 -12.46 -8.97 -24.07
CA SER A 314 -13.29 -9.72 -25.02
C SER A 314 -14.56 -10.24 -24.33
N GLN A 315 -15.70 -10.20 -25.02
CA GLN A 315 -16.90 -10.96 -24.61
C GLN A 315 -16.69 -12.47 -24.83
N HIS A 316 -17.59 -13.30 -24.29
CA HIS A 316 -17.57 -14.75 -24.53
C HIS A 316 -18.61 -15.20 -25.56
N ALA A 317 -18.36 -16.34 -26.23
CA ALA A 317 -19.31 -16.90 -27.19
C ALA A 317 -20.62 -17.40 -26.56
N THR A 318 -20.57 -17.84 -25.30
CA THR A 318 -21.72 -18.39 -24.57
C THR A 318 -22.23 -17.51 -23.44
N GLY A 319 -21.57 -16.37 -23.18
CA GLY A 319 -21.87 -15.45 -22.08
C GLY A 319 -21.98 -14.00 -22.53
N THR A 320 -22.51 -13.13 -21.68
CA THR A 320 -22.47 -11.68 -21.88
C THR A 320 -22.17 -11.01 -20.56
N TYR A 321 -21.16 -10.15 -20.60
CA TYR A 321 -20.66 -9.38 -19.47
C TYR A 321 -21.09 -7.93 -19.60
N ALA A 322 -21.39 -7.31 -18.46
CA ALA A 322 -21.70 -5.90 -18.39
C ALA A 322 -20.41 -5.09 -18.17
N ASP A 323 -20.36 -3.93 -18.79
CA ASP A 323 -19.29 -2.95 -18.57
C ASP A 323 -19.40 -2.36 -17.16
N ASN A 324 -18.26 -1.95 -16.60
CA ASN A 324 -18.17 -1.13 -15.40
C ASN A 324 -17.17 0.02 -15.60
N ASN A 325 -16.90 0.80 -14.56
CA ASN A 325 -16.00 1.95 -14.62
C ASN A 325 -14.53 1.57 -14.92
N GLN A 326 -14.12 0.31 -14.71
CA GLN A 326 -12.75 -0.16 -14.90
C GLN A 326 -12.58 -1.09 -16.13
N VAL A 327 -13.66 -1.74 -16.59
CA VAL A 327 -13.63 -2.77 -17.64
C VAL A 327 -14.76 -2.57 -18.64
N VAL A 328 -14.41 -2.59 -19.93
CA VAL A 328 -15.35 -2.61 -21.06
C VAL A 328 -15.26 -3.92 -21.82
N TYR A 329 -16.41 -4.50 -22.19
CA TYR A 329 -16.50 -5.80 -22.83
C TYR A 329 -16.94 -5.72 -24.29
N ILE A 330 -16.06 -6.19 -25.18
CA ILE A 330 -16.15 -5.94 -26.62
C ILE A 330 -16.38 -7.22 -27.43
N LYS A 331 -17.24 -7.11 -28.45
CA LYS A 331 -17.35 -8.04 -29.58
C LYS A 331 -17.87 -7.30 -30.81
N ASN A 332 -17.72 -7.90 -31.99
CA ASN A 332 -18.36 -7.43 -33.22
C ASN A 332 -19.19 -8.55 -33.83
N GLY A 333 -20.51 -8.51 -33.61
CA GLY A 333 -21.41 -9.58 -34.04
C GLY A 333 -21.03 -10.92 -33.39
N SER A 334 -20.53 -11.86 -34.19
CA SER A 334 -20.03 -13.17 -33.75
C SER A 334 -18.51 -13.25 -33.63
N GLU A 335 -17.80 -12.14 -33.85
CA GLU A 335 -16.35 -12.04 -33.75
C GLU A 335 -15.93 -11.50 -32.37
N PHE A 336 -14.90 -12.12 -31.81
CA PHE A 336 -14.34 -11.81 -30.50
C PHE A 336 -12.84 -11.50 -30.64
N PRO A 337 -12.30 -10.46 -30.00
CA PRO A 337 -10.86 -10.20 -29.98
C PRO A 337 -10.06 -11.45 -29.57
N TYR A 338 -9.00 -11.76 -30.32
CA TYR A 338 -8.25 -13.00 -30.17
C TYR A 338 -6.76 -12.84 -30.52
N TRP A 339 -5.88 -13.39 -29.69
CA TRP A 339 -4.43 -13.55 -29.96
C TRP A 339 -3.83 -14.65 -29.08
N THR A 340 -2.58 -15.05 -29.33
CA THR A 340 -1.81 -15.92 -28.43
C THR A 340 -0.48 -15.23 -28.11
N ALA A 341 0.66 -15.91 -28.20
CA ALA A 341 1.96 -15.26 -28.32
C ALA A 341 2.10 -14.46 -29.64
N ASP A 342 1.20 -14.69 -30.61
CA ASP A 342 1.16 -13.98 -31.88
C ASP A 342 -0.13 -13.14 -31.99
N GLY A 343 0.01 -11.86 -32.32
CA GLY A 343 -1.11 -10.93 -32.46
C GLY A 343 -0.71 -9.49 -32.68
N TYR A 344 -1.71 -8.62 -32.77
CA TYR A 344 -1.52 -7.18 -32.80
C TYR A 344 -2.78 -6.46 -32.31
N ILE A 345 -2.59 -5.23 -31.85
CA ILE A 345 -3.67 -4.29 -31.54
C ILE A 345 -3.34 -2.98 -32.24
N GLU A 346 -4.27 -2.51 -33.07
CA GLU A 346 -4.18 -1.20 -33.72
C GLU A 346 -5.32 -0.32 -33.21
N LEU A 347 -4.99 0.72 -32.45
CA LEU A 347 -5.95 1.70 -31.96
C LEU A 347 -6.17 2.79 -33.01
N ILE A 348 -7.44 3.08 -33.31
CA ILE A 348 -7.85 3.94 -34.42
C ILE A 348 -8.85 4.97 -33.93
N HIS A 349 -8.58 6.25 -34.18
CA HIS A 349 -9.53 7.32 -33.89
C HIS A 349 -10.62 7.37 -34.98
N VAL A 350 -11.88 7.25 -34.57
CA VAL A 350 -13.03 7.08 -35.47
C VAL A 350 -13.27 8.32 -36.35
N GLY A 351 -13.05 9.52 -35.80
CA GLY A 351 -13.30 10.77 -36.51
C GLY A 351 -12.30 11.05 -37.65
N SER A 352 -11.05 10.63 -37.48
CA SER A 352 -9.97 10.88 -38.45
C SER A 352 -9.62 9.65 -39.29
N GLY A 353 -9.91 8.44 -38.78
CA GLY A 353 -9.46 7.17 -39.35
C GLY A 353 -7.95 6.93 -39.19
N ALA A 354 -7.26 7.73 -38.38
CA ALA A 354 -5.82 7.61 -38.17
C ALA A 354 -5.50 6.49 -37.16
N THR A 355 -4.42 5.75 -37.42
CA THR A 355 -3.79 4.89 -36.41
C THR A 355 -3.18 5.79 -35.34
N ILE A 356 -3.62 5.59 -34.10
CA ILE A 356 -3.21 6.39 -32.94
C ILE A 356 -2.07 5.71 -32.21
N ASP A 357 -2.22 4.41 -31.99
CA ASP A 357 -1.21 3.57 -31.35
C ASP A 357 -1.28 2.16 -31.94
N TYR A 358 -0.17 1.45 -31.88
CA TYR A 358 -0.03 0.13 -32.46
C TYR A 358 0.97 -0.71 -31.68
N VAL A 359 0.64 -1.99 -31.52
CA VAL A 359 1.60 -3.00 -31.05
C VAL A 359 1.40 -4.29 -31.84
N GLU A 360 2.50 -4.92 -32.25
CA GLU A 360 2.52 -6.28 -32.79
C GLU A 360 3.50 -7.16 -32.02
N PHE A 361 3.16 -8.45 -31.91
CA PHE A 361 3.93 -9.44 -31.17
C PHE A 361 3.87 -10.81 -31.86
N GLY A 362 4.96 -11.56 -31.74
CA GLY A 362 5.09 -12.94 -32.26
C GLY A 362 5.28 -13.04 -33.78
N GLN A 363 4.43 -12.39 -34.59
CA GLN A 363 4.58 -12.26 -36.05
C GLN A 363 4.46 -10.80 -36.51
N ASN A 364 4.83 -10.55 -37.77
CA ASN A 364 4.64 -9.25 -38.41
C ASN A 364 3.26 -9.22 -39.07
N TYR A 365 2.41 -8.32 -38.61
CA TYR A 365 1.07 -8.08 -39.16
C TYR A 365 1.02 -6.77 -39.94
N GLY A 366 1.75 -5.76 -39.45
CA GLY A 366 1.80 -4.43 -40.04
C GLY A 366 0.56 -3.57 -39.73
N PRO A 367 0.75 -2.32 -39.29
CA PRO A 367 -0.33 -1.36 -39.12
C PRO A 367 -0.94 -0.94 -40.47
N THR A 368 -2.13 -0.36 -40.43
CA THR A 368 -2.77 0.26 -41.61
C THR A 368 -1.96 1.48 -42.06
N ASP A 369 -1.47 2.28 -41.11
CA ASP A 369 -0.46 3.32 -41.34
C ASP A 369 0.94 2.76 -41.08
N ALA A 370 1.73 2.57 -42.13
CA ALA A 370 3.08 2.01 -42.05
C ALA A 370 4.07 2.84 -41.19
N THR A 371 3.72 4.07 -40.79
CA THR A 371 4.53 4.90 -39.89
C THR A 371 4.22 4.68 -38.40
N ALA A 372 3.15 3.94 -38.08
CA ALA A 372 2.74 3.65 -36.71
C ALA A 372 3.58 2.57 -36.03
N TRP A 373 4.48 1.89 -36.75
CA TRP A 373 5.40 0.91 -36.17
C TRP A 373 6.71 0.85 -36.94
N SER A 374 7.82 0.69 -36.22
CA SER A 374 9.15 0.55 -36.81
C SER A 374 9.99 -0.48 -36.06
N GLY A 375 10.84 -1.18 -36.81
CA GLY A 375 11.77 -2.16 -36.23
C GLY A 375 11.15 -3.55 -36.04
N ASP A 376 11.60 -4.23 -35.00
CA ASP A 376 11.16 -5.58 -34.64
C ASP A 376 9.81 -5.55 -33.88
N LYS A 377 9.19 -6.72 -33.74
CA LYS A 377 7.96 -6.98 -32.97
C LYS A 377 8.25 -7.18 -31.48
N ALA A 378 7.27 -6.88 -30.63
CA ALA A 378 7.33 -7.18 -29.19
C ALA A 378 7.26 -8.70 -28.93
N THR A 379 7.58 -9.10 -27.69
CA THR A 379 7.60 -10.51 -27.28
C THR A 379 6.57 -10.76 -26.19
N LEU A 380 5.38 -11.25 -26.56
CA LEU A 380 4.38 -11.72 -25.62
C LEU A 380 4.60 -13.20 -25.31
N ILE A 381 4.92 -13.52 -24.06
CA ILE A 381 5.08 -14.90 -23.61
C ILE A 381 3.69 -15.50 -23.44
N SER A 382 3.45 -16.70 -23.96
CA SER A 382 2.21 -17.45 -23.78
C SER A 382 2.51 -18.91 -23.46
N SER A 383 2.05 -19.38 -22.31
CA SER A 383 2.31 -20.75 -21.83
C SER A 383 1.05 -21.39 -21.26
N THR A 384 1.06 -22.72 -21.15
CA THR A 384 -0.05 -23.50 -20.55
C THR A 384 -0.12 -23.40 -19.02
N SER A 385 0.89 -22.79 -18.41
CA SER A 385 1.05 -22.64 -16.95
C SER A 385 1.21 -21.16 -16.59
N SER A 386 0.67 -20.26 -17.42
CA SER A 386 0.84 -18.82 -17.29
C SER A 386 -0.52 -18.17 -17.34
N PHE A 387 -0.93 -17.61 -16.21
CA PHE A 387 -2.05 -16.71 -16.10
C PHE A 387 -1.51 -15.41 -15.48
N GLY A 388 -2.01 -14.26 -15.94
CA GLY A 388 -1.52 -12.97 -15.44
C GLY A 388 -0.30 -12.39 -16.19
N GLN A 389 0.36 -13.16 -17.08
CA GLN A 389 1.44 -12.62 -17.92
C GLN A 389 0.93 -11.59 -18.93
N SER A 390 1.77 -10.61 -19.22
CA SER A 390 1.46 -9.55 -20.17
C SER A 390 2.73 -9.00 -20.83
N ILE A 391 2.54 -8.12 -21.81
CA ILE A 391 3.54 -7.11 -22.18
C ILE A 391 2.96 -5.74 -21.90
N GLY A 392 3.76 -4.81 -21.42
CA GLY A 392 3.32 -3.43 -21.26
C GLY A 392 4.44 -2.43 -21.40
N ARG A 393 4.03 -1.15 -21.49
CA ARG A 393 4.93 -0.01 -21.46
C ARG A 393 5.48 0.20 -20.06
N ASP A 394 6.56 0.95 -19.93
CA ASP A 394 7.08 1.36 -18.62
C ASP A 394 6.14 2.37 -17.93
N ALA A 395 6.41 2.67 -16.66
CA ALA A 395 5.65 3.64 -15.86
C ALA A 395 5.54 5.05 -16.51
N ASN A 396 6.46 5.39 -17.43
CA ASN A 396 6.44 6.66 -18.15
C ASN A 396 5.59 6.62 -19.42
N HIS A 397 5.06 5.46 -19.78
CA HIS A 397 4.27 5.22 -20.98
C HIS A 397 5.04 5.63 -22.25
N ASN A 398 6.35 5.36 -22.27
CA ASN A 398 7.21 5.72 -23.40
C ASN A 398 6.70 5.08 -24.70
N ASP A 399 6.66 5.89 -25.77
CA ASP A 399 6.16 5.46 -27.08
C ASP A 399 7.03 5.94 -28.25
N SER A 400 7.93 5.06 -28.66
CA SER A 400 8.81 5.19 -29.82
C SER A 400 8.25 4.51 -31.07
N ASN A 401 7.01 4.01 -31.04
CA ASN A 401 6.40 3.17 -32.07
C ASN A 401 7.26 1.94 -32.39
N SER A 402 7.81 1.26 -31.38
CA SER A 402 8.68 0.10 -31.59
C SER A 402 8.63 -0.91 -30.44
N ALA A 403 9.18 -2.11 -30.67
CA ALA A 403 9.30 -3.13 -29.63
C ALA A 403 10.11 -2.70 -28.40
N ALA A 404 10.92 -1.64 -28.49
CA ALA A 404 11.69 -1.13 -27.36
C ALA A 404 10.81 -0.56 -26.24
N ASP A 405 9.55 -0.22 -26.55
CA ASP A 405 8.60 0.31 -25.58
C ASP A 405 7.96 -0.78 -24.70
N TRP A 406 8.14 -2.07 -25.03
CA TRP A 406 7.36 -3.16 -24.47
C TRP A 406 8.22 -4.14 -23.68
N THR A 407 7.89 -4.32 -22.40
CA THR A 407 8.52 -5.28 -21.49
C THR A 407 7.53 -6.35 -21.08
N ALA A 408 7.99 -7.60 -20.92
CA ALA A 408 7.15 -8.67 -20.44
C ALA A 408 7.05 -8.63 -18.91
N PHE A 409 5.83 -8.80 -18.38
CA PHE A 409 5.55 -8.81 -16.95
C PHE A 409 4.99 -10.18 -16.52
N ASN A 410 5.35 -10.59 -15.31
CA ASN A 410 4.91 -11.84 -14.68
C ASN A 410 4.98 -11.71 -13.15
N PRO A 411 3.86 -11.40 -12.47
CA PRO A 411 2.56 -11.05 -13.04
C PRO A 411 2.52 -9.65 -13.70
N GLY A 412 1.50 -9.38 -14.52
CA GLY A 412 1.22 -8.06 -15.10
C GLY A 412 0.65 -7.06 -14.09
N THR A 413 0.52 -5.79 -14.46
CA THR A 413 0.12 -4.68 -13.57
C THR A 413 -1.16 -4.02 -14.04
N PHE A 414 -2.26 -4.67 -13.71
CA PHE A 414 -3.59 -4.36 -14.22
C PHE A 414 -4.14 -3.04 -13.67
N GLY A 415 -4.84 -2.26 -14.48
CA GLY A 415 -5.61 -1.10 -14.03
C GLY A 415 -4.79 0.04 -13.43
N SER A 416 -3.46 0.03 -13.57
CA SER A 416 -2.55 0.94 -12.90
C SER A 416 -1.20 1.06 -13.63
N VAL A 417 -0.25 1.74 -13.00
CA VAL A 417 1.10 1.97 -13.53
C VAL A 417 1.90 0.66 -13.62
N ASN A 418 2.67 0.50 -14.69
CA ASN A 418 3.58 -0.62 -14.90
C ASN A 418 4.96 -0.34 -14.29
N ASP A 419 5.15 -0.70 -13.02
CA ASP A 419 6.33 -0.40 -12.20
C ASP A 419 7.07 -1.65 -11.69
N VAL A 420 6.95 -2.77 -12.40
CA VAL A 420 7.67 -4.01 -12.10
C VAL A 420 9.13 -3.91 -12.54
N GLU A 421 10.05 -3.84 -11.58
CA GLU A 421 11.49 -3.64 -11.84
C GLU A 421 12.30 -4.94 -11.92
N CYS A 422 11.73 -6.06 -11.47
CA CYS A 422 12.39 -7.36 -11.43
C CYS A 422 11.38 -8.51 -11.56
N ALA A 423 11.89 -9.73 -11.73
CA ALA A 423 11.07 -10.94 -11.89
C ALA A 423 11.36 -12.01 -10.83
N THR A 424 12.12 -11.67 -9.78
CA THR A 424 12.39 -12.60 -8.67
C THR A 424 11.30 -12.41 -7.62
N ASP A 425 10.69 -13.52 -7.24
CA ASP A 425 9.70 -13.69 -6.17
C ASP A 425 10.17 -14.97 -5.44
N ALA A 426 10.84 -14.80 -4.30
CA ALA A 426 11.57 -15.88 -3.62
C ALA A 426 10.75 -16.62 -2.55
N ASP A 427 9.72 -15.96 -2.03
CA ASP A 427 8.74 -16.41 -1.04
C ASP A 427 7.39 -16.81 -1.65
N PHE A 428 7.26 -16.69 -2.98
CA PHE A 428 6.17 -17.22 -3.81
C PHE A 428 4.81 -16.60 -3.51
N ASP A 429 4.76 -15.31 -3.17
CA ASP A 429 3.52 -14.60 -2.85
C ASP A 429 2.97 -13.78 -4.03
N MET A 430 3.55 -13.96 -5.23
CA MET A 430 3.19 -13.27 -6.48
C MET A 430 3.64 -11.81 -6.53
N ILE A 431 4.39 -11.33 -5.53
CA ILE A 431 4.96 -9.99 -5.50
C ILE A 431 6.47 -10.11 -5.75
N PRO A 432 7.03 -9.37 -6.72
CA PRO A 432 8.48 -9.42 -6.91
C PRO A 432 9.24 -8.77 -5.73
N ASP A 433 10.32 -9.41 -5.26
CA ASP A 433 11.15 -8.98 -4.12
C ASP A 433 11.58 -7.49 -4.19
N CYS A 434 11.79 -6.96 -5.39
CA CYS A 434 12.18 -5.55 -5.56
C CYS A 434 11.03 -4.58 -5.27
N ASN A 435 9.79 -4.99 -5.53
CA ASN A 435 8.61 -4.15 -5.35
C ASN A 435 8.18 -4.05 -3.88
N GLU A 436 8.66 -4.97 -3.04
CA GLU A 436 8.53 -4.89 -1.59
C GLU A 436 9.62 -4.03 -0.92
N ALA A 437 10.52 -3.40 -1.68
CA ALA A 437 11.55 -2.55 -1.10
C ALA A 437 11.03 -1.14 -0.76
N ALA A 438 11.65 -0.49 0.24
CA ALA A 438 11.29 0.87 0.64
C ALA A 438 11.37 1.87 -0.55
N GLY A 439 10.30 2.65 -0.73
CA GLY A 439 10.19 3.63 -1.81
C GLY A 439 9.92 3.04 -3.20
N LYS A 440 9.58 1.75 -3.28
CA LYS A 440 9.08 1.07 -4.47
C LYS A 440 7.57 0.84 -4.36
N THR A 441 6.96 0.58 -5.50
CA THR A 441 5.53 0.32 -5.63
C THR A 441 5.30 -0.88 -6.55
N PHE A 442 4.19 -1.59 -6.39
CA PHE A 442 3.71 -2.61 -7.33
C PHE A 442 2.32 -2.22 -7.81
N ALA A 443 2.12 -2.04 -9.12
CA ALA A 443 0.91 -1.44 -9.67
C ALA A 443 0.56 -0.10 -8.98
N GLY A 444 1.58 0.69 -8.62
CA GLY A 444 1.44 1.97 -7.90
C GLY A 444 1.15 1.85 -6.40
N MET A 445 1.06 0.65 -5.84
CA MET A 445 0.77 0.42 -4.43
C MET A 445 2.05 0.33 -3.58
N PRO A 446 2.15 1.06 -2.44
CA PRO A 446 3.36 1.12 -1.63
C PRO A 446 3.45 -0.06 -0.64
N LEU A 447 3.65 -1.27 -1.15
CA LEU A 447 3.57 -2.52 -0.37
C LEU A 447 4.50 -2.54 0.86
N TYR A 448 5.71 -1.97 0.75
CA TYR A 448 6.63 -1.87 1.89
C TYR A 448 6.05 -1.05 3.05
N ASP A 449 5.34 0.04 2.74
CA ASP A 449 4.73 0.91 3.74
C ASP A 449 3.52 0.23 4.39
N TRP A 450 2.88 -0.71 3.68
CA TRP A 450 1.83 -1.58 4.21
C TRP A 450 2.35 -2.74 5.07
N GLY A 451 3.64 -3.08 4.94
CA GLY A 451 4.29 -4.07 5.80
C GLY A 451 4.99 -5.21 5.06
N ALA A 452 4.87 -5.30 3.73
CA ALA A 452 5.48 -6.36 2.93
C ALA A 452 7.01 -6.35 2.99
N ARG A 453 7.66 -7.52 3.00
CA ARG A 453 9.10 -7.65 3.18
C ARG A 453 9.67 -8.84 2.38
N PRO A 454 10.74 -8.61 1.59
CA PRO A 454 11.39 -9.70 0.84
C PRO A 454 11.79 -10.89 1.71
N GLY A 455 11.39 -12.08 1.28
CA GLY A 455 11.61 -13.34 1.97
C GLY A 455 10.59 -13.65 3.07
N VAL A 456 9.50 -12.91 3.13
CA VAL A 456 8.32 -13.15 3.97
C VAL A 456 7.13 -13.27 3.03
N THR A 457 6.46 -14.41 3.01
CA THR A 457 5.25 -14.56 2.19
C THR A 457 4.19 -13.56 2.68
N ASP A 458 3.81 -12.61 1.84
CA ASP A 458 2.86 -11.54 2.14
C ASP A 458 1.50 -11.81 1.48
N ILE A 459 0.47 -12.04 2.29
CA ILE A 459 -0.89 -12.29 1.81
C ILE A 459 -1.77 -11.08 2.10
N PHE A 460 -2.23 -10.43 1.04
CA PHE A 460 -3.10 -9.27 1.11
C PHE A 460 -4.58 -9.66 0.98
N ILE A 461 -5.45 -9.11 1.84
CA ILE A 461 -6.87 -9.46 1.88
C ILE A 461 -7.71 -8.19 2.03
N GLU A 462 -8.48 -7.86 1.01
CA GLU A 462 -9.49 -6.79 1.07
C GLU A 462 -10.80 -7.37 1.62
N ILE A 463 -11.33 -6.73 2.66
CA ILE A 463 -12.53 -7.15 3.38
C ILE A 463 -13.62 -6.09 3.22
N ASP A 464 -14.64 -6.44 2.45
CA ASP A 464 -15.91 -5.72 2.46
C ASP A 464 -16.84 -6.30 3.53
N TYR A 465 -17.75 -5.47 4.05
CA TYR A 465 -18.72 -5.93 5.05
C TYR A 465 -20.10 -5.31 4.81
N MET A 466 -21.15 -6.12 4.88
CA MET A 466 -22.50 -5.66 4.61
C MET A 466 -23.00 -4.70 5.71
N ASN A 467 -23.71 -3.65 5.31
CA ASN A 467 -24.34 -2.69 6.21
C ASN A 467 -25.43 -3.36 7.05
N SER A 468 -25.05 -3.82 8.25
CA SER A 468 -25.91 -4.52 9.19
C SER A 468 -25.64 -4.04 10.62
N ILE A 469 -26.64 -4.21 11.48
CA ILE A 469 -26.48 -4.04 12.94
C ILE A 469 -26.10 -5.36 13.63
N ASP A 470 -26.11 -6.47 12.89
CA ASP A 470 -25.69 -7.77 13.40
C ASP A 470 -24.16 -7.81 13.45
N GLU A 471 -23.60 -7.89 14.66
CA GLU A 471 -22.15 -7.89 14.89
C GLU A 471 -21.46 -9.10 14.25
N GLY A 472 -22.18 -10.17 13.88
CA GLY A 472 -21.61 -11.27 13.11
C GLY A 472 -21.22 -10.88 11.68
N VAL A 473 -21.83 -9.82 11.12
CA VAL A 473 -21.64 -9.35 9.73
C VAL A 473 -20.64 -8.20 9.63
N THR A 474 -20.09 -7.74 10.76
CA THR A 474 -19.04 -6.71 10.79
C THR A 474 -17.80 -7.33 11.45
N PRO A 475 -16.64 -7.38 10.76
CA PRO A 475 -15.44 -7.98 11.32
C PRO A 475 -15.02 -7.24 12.60
N ARG A 476 -14.46 -8.00 13.54
CA ARG A 476 -13.84 -7.49 14.77
C ARG A 476 -12.33 -7.40 14.59
N LYS A 477 -11.72 -6.32 15.07
CA LYS A 477 -10.27 -6.14 14.99
C LYS A 477 -9.54 -7.29 15.70
N GLU A 478 -10.06 -7.71 16.84
CA GLU A 478 -9.47 -8.80 17.62
C GLU A 478 -9.50 -10.15 16.89
N ALA A 479 -10.50 -10.37 16.02
CA ALA A 479 -10.59 -11.58 15.21
C ALA A 479 -9.54 -11.57 14.09
N LEU A 480 -9.37 -10.44 13.42
CA LEU A 480 -8.34 -10.24 12.40
C LEU A 480 -6.93 -10.36 13.00
N ASP A 481 -6.67 -9.69 14.13
CA ASP A 481 -5.41 -9.79 14.87
C ASP A 481 -5.07 -11.24 15.26
N SER A 482 -6.09 -12.06 15.60
CA SER A 482 -5.90 -13.47 15.93
C SER A 482 -5.45 -14.30 14.73
N VAL A 483 -5.94 -13.99 13.52
CA VAL A 483 -5.50 -14.64 12.28
C VAL A 483 -4.09 -14.20 11.92
N VAL A 484 -3.78 -12.89 11.99
CA VAL A 484 -2.40 -12.39 11.81
C VAL A 484 -1.42 -13.11 12.74
N ALA A 485 -1.79 -13.27 14.02
CA ALA A 485 -0.96 -13.93 15.02
C ALA A 485 -0.76 -15.44 14.75
N ALA A 486 -1.71 -16.12 14.10
CA ALA A 486 -1.60 -17.54 13.76
C ALA A 486 -0.60 -17.79 12.61
N PHE A 487 -0.53 -16.88 11.62
CA PHE A 487 0.37 -17.02 10.47
C PHE A 487 1.81 -16.55 10.77
N ALA A 488 1.99 -15.55 11.64
CA ALA A 488 3.30 -14.95 11.91
C ALA A 488 4.43 -15.95 12.32
N PRO A 489 4.18 -17.00 13.12
CA PRO A 489 5.20 -18.01 13.45
C PRO A 489 5.70 -18.82 12.25
N HIS A 490 4.95 -18.83 11.14
CA HIS A 490 5.23 -19.57 9.92
C HIS A 490 5.95 -18.72 8.85
N ASN A 491 6.42 -17.51 9.22
CA ASN A 491 7.06 -16.57 8.30
C ASN A 491 6.12 -16.15 7.15
N ILE A 492 4.84 -16.02 7.47
CA ILE A 492 3.79 -15.51 6.60
C ILE A 492 3.19 -14.29 7.28
N ALA A 493 3.09 -13.17 6.56
CA ALA A 493 2.45 -11.96 7.03
C ALA A 493 1.09 -11.77 6.34
N ILE A 494 0.06 -11.52 7.14
CA ILE A 494 -1.30 -11.27 6.66
C ILE A 494 -1.56 -9.77 6.74
N HIS A 495 -1.93 -9.16 5.62
CA HIS A 495 -2.24 -7.75 5.49
C HIS A 495 -3.73 -7.58 5.18
N PHE A 496 -4.51 -7.23 6.20
CA PHE A 496 -5.94 -6.95 6.03
C PHE A 496 -6.19 -5.50 5.63
N ASP A 497 -7.22 -5.32 4.81
CA ASP A 497 -7.76 -4.02 4.46
C ASP A 497 -9.29 -4.01 4.62
N VAL A 498 -9.80 -3.31 5.63
CA VAL A 498 -11.23 -3.12 5.92
C VAL A 498 -11.67 -1.67 5.68
N GLY A 499 -10.77 -0.84 5.12
CA GLY A 499 -10.90 0.61 5.01
C GLY A 499 -11.15 1.28 6.35
N ASP A 500 -11.96 2.34 6.34
CA ASP A 500 -12.20 3.22 7.49
C ASP A 500 -12.92 2.59 8.72
N LEU A 501 -13.05 1.26 8.80
CA LEU A 501 -13.87 0.60 9.83
C LEU A 501 -13.33 0.87 11.25
N TYR A 502 -12.00 0.91 11.45
CA TYR A 502 -11.40 1.03 12.78
C TYR A 502 -10.81 2.41 13.08
N ASP A 503 -10.17 3.06 12.10
CA ASP A 503 -9.55 4.39 12.27
C ASP A 503 -10.55 5.55 12.06
N GLN A 504 -11.58 5.34 11.23
CA GLN A 504 -12.59 6.32 10.82
C GLN A 504 -12.00 7.58 10.16
N ASP A 505 -10.85 7.46 9.48
CA ASP A 505 -10.13 8.60 8.90
C ASP A 505 -10.04 8.53 7.37
N SER A 506 -11.17 8.81 6.71
CA SER A 506 -11.30 8.72 5.25
C SER A 506 -10.18 9.47 4.51
N GLY A 507 -9.34 8.69 3.82
CA GLY A 507 -8.28 9.19 2.95
C GLY A 507 -6.89 9.28 3.59
N ASN A 508 -6.73 8.87 4.85
CA ASN A 508 -5.44 8.68 5.49
C ASN A 508 -5.24 7.20 5.83
N LEU A 509 -4.37 6.52 5.09
CA LEU A 509 -4.12 5.10 5.28
C LEU A 509 -3.45 4.81 6.63
N ASP A 510 -3.95 3.81 7.36
CA ASP A 510 -3.34 3.27 8.58
C ASP A 510 -3.27 1.72 8.55
N PRO A 511 -2.13 1.15 8.12
CA PRO A 511 -1.93 -0.30 8.11
C PRO A 511 -2.06 -0.97 9.49
N LEU A 512 -1.87 -0.26 10.61
CA LEU A 512 -2.03 -0.84 11.95
C LEU A 512 -3.49 -1.05 12.35
N ASP A 513 -4.37 -0.25 11.77
CA ASP A 513 -5.82 -0.33 11.90
C ASP A 513 -6.48 -0.94 10.66
N PHE A 514 -5.70 -1.66 9.84
CA PHE A 514 -6.17 -2.41 8.67
C PHE A 514 -6.83 -1.52 7.61
N ASP A 515 -6.29 -0.33 7.36
CA ASP A 515 -6.66 0.51 6.21
C ASP A 515 -5.48 0.63 5.23
N LEU A 516 -5.62 0.01 4.06
CA LEU A 516 -4.68 0.07 2.94
C LEU A 516 -5.29 0.81 1.73
N GLY A 517 -6.47 1.42 1.87
CA GLY A 517 -7.12 2.25 0.86
C GLY A 517 -8.17 1.55 -0.01
N GLY A 518 -8.59 0.33 0.36
CA GLY A 518 -9.75 -0.38 -0.15
C GLY A 518 -10.59 -0.91 1.01
N GLY A 519 -11.48 -1.87 0.76
CA GLY A 519 -12.36 -2.42 1.81
C GLY A 519 -13.38 -1.40 2.32
N GLN A 520 -14.64 -1.80 2.44
CA GLN A 520 -15.69 -0.85 2.81
C GLN A 520 -16.99 -1.50 3.28
N GLN A 521 -17.85 -0.66 3.86
CA GLN A 521 -19.24 -1.01 4.08
C GLN A 521 -20.00 -1.06 2.75
N VAL A 522 -20.58 -2.23 2.43
CA VAL A 522 -21.35 -2.46 1.20
C VAL A 522 -22.84 -2.66 1.47
N PRO A 523 -23.73 -2.56 0.47
CA PRO A 523 -25.17 -2.79 0.66
C PRO A 523 -25.49 -4.18 1.21
N LEU A 524 -26.49 -4.25 2.09
CA LEU A 524 -26.95 -5.52 2.64
C LEU A 524 -27.72 -6.34 1.60
N ALA A 525 -27.35 -7.61 1.45
CA ALA A 525 -28.18 -8.64 0.83
C ALA A 525 -28.61 -9.69 1.86
N ASN A 526 -29.84 -10.20 1.77
CA ASN A 526 -30.32 -11.25 2.66
C ASN A 526 -29.46 -12.52 2.52
N GLY A 527 -29.26 -12.97 1.28
CA GLY A 527 -28.47 -14.15 0.95
C GLY A 527 -27.49 -13.87 -0.18
N ILE A 528 -26.29 -14.44 -0.09
CA ILE A 528 -25.21 -14.33 -1.10
C ILE A 528 -24.64 -15.71 -1.44
N SER A 529 -24.06 -15.87 -2.62
CA SER A 529 -23.35 -17.08 -3.07
C SER A 529 -22.48 -16.76 -4.28
N PHE A 530 -21.61 -17.69 -4.68
CA PHE A 530 -20.96 -17.63 -5.99
C PHE A 530 -21.94 -17.96 -7.13
N SER A 531 -22.25 -16.96 -7.95
CA SER A 531 -23.09 -17.11 -9.16
C SER A 531 -24.38 -17.92 -8.95
N PRO A 532 -25.28 -17.45 -8.07
CA PRO A 532 -26.55 -18.11 -7.78
C PRO A 532 -27.52 -18.04 -8.96
N VAL A 533 -28.45 -19.00 -9.01
CA VAL A 533 -29.55 -19.04 -10.00
C VAL A 533 -30.93 -18.81 -9.36
N ASP A 534 -30.96 -18.63 -8.04
CA ASP A 534 -32.18 -18.56 -7.21
C ASP A 534 -32.51 -17.14 -6.72
N GLY A 535 -31.80 -16.12 -7.21
CA GLY A 535 -32.06 -14.71 -6.89
C GLY A 535 -31.35 -14.19 -5.64
N ARG A 536 -30.47 -14.97 -5.01
CA ARG A 536 -29.47 -14.44 -4.07
C ARG A 536 -28.56 -13.43 -4.75
N ALA A 537 -27.92 -12.58 -3.95
CA ALA A 537 -26.84 -11.72 -4.42
C ALA A 537 -25.69 -12.56 -4.97
N ASP A 538 -25.10 -12.10 -6.08
CA ASP A 538 -23.91 -12.69 -6.67
C ASP A 538 -22.67 -12.02 -6.06
N PHE A 539 -21.76 -12.81 -5.51
CA PHE A 539 -20.50 -12.31 -4.96
C PHE A 539 -19.71 -11.48 -5.97
N TYR A 540 -19.65 -11.94 -7.23
CA TYR A 540 -18.86 -11.26 -8.25
C TYR A 540 -19.44 -9.89 -8.61
N ASP A 541 -20.75 -9.64 -8.41
CA ASP A 541 -21.33 -8.31 -8.60
C ASP A 541 -20.85 -7.32 -7.53
N TYR A 542 -20.55 -7.79 -6.30
CA TYR A 542 -19.96 -6.97 -5.24
C TYR A 542 -18.49 -6.67 -5.54
N LYS A 543 -17.70 -7.69 -5.83
CA LYS A 543 -16.31 -7.51 -6.28
C LYS A 543 -16.25 -6.54 -7.47
N ALA A 544 -17.19 -6.62 -8.41
CA ALA A 544 -17.22 -5.76 -9.61
C ALA A 544 -17.36 -4.28 -9.28
N ALA A 545 -18.10 -4.00 -8.21
CA ALA A 545 -18.53 -2.67 -7.84
C ALA A 545 -17.61 -2.02 -6.81
N TYR A 546 -16.91 -2.84 -6.02
CA TYR A 546 -16.23 -2.39 -4.80
C TYR A 546 -14.75 -2.74 -4.73
N PHE A 547 -14.25 -3.64 -5.59
CA PHE A 547 -12.85 -4.02 -5.63
C PHE A 547 -12.10 -3.27 -6.75
N ASN A 548 -10.92 -2.74 -6.44
CA ASN A 548 -10.08 -2.11 -7.46
C ASN A 548 -9.28 -3.17 -8.24
N ASN A 549 -9.46 -3.24 -9.57
CA ASN A 549 -8.74 -4.20 -10.41
C ASN A 549 -7.21 -4.16 -10.30
N ALA A 550 -6.60 -3.05 -9.87
CA ALA A 550 -5.16 -3.00 -9.61
C ALA A 550 -4.68 -3.99 -8.53
N ARG A 551 -5.58 -4.43 -7.67
CA ARG A 551 -5.32 -5.37 -6.58
C ARG A 551 -5.43 -6.83 -6.98
N LEU A 552 -5.97 -7.14 -8.17
CA LEU A 552 -6.34 -8.52 -8.57
C LEU A 552 -5.19 -9.53 -8.58
N GLN A 553 -3.94 -9.07 -8.67
CA GLN A 553 -2.79 -9.98 -8.81
C GLN A 553 -2.37 -10.66 -7.51
N PHE A 554 -2.58 -10.03 -6.37
CA PHE A 554 -2.01 -10.50 -5.10
C PHE A 554 -2.97 -10.30 -3.91
N PHE A 555 -4.12 -9.64 -4.10
CA PHE A 555 -5.16 -9.58 -3.08
C PHE A 555 -6.16 -10.73 -3.22
N HIS A 556 -6.51 -11.30 -2.07
CA HIS A 556 -7.76 -12.00 -1.86
C HIS A 556 -8.88 -10.98 -1.62
N TYR A 557 -10.08 -11.27 -2.11
CA TYR A 557 -11.28 -10.49 -1.84
C TYR A 557 -12.22 -11.30 -0.96
N LEU A 558 -12.58 -10.70 0.17
CA LEU A 558 -13.41 -11.30 1.19
C LEU A 558 -14.62 -10.40 1.47
N ILE A 559 -15.79 -11.01 1.65
CA ILE A 559 -16.98 -10.28 2.12
C ILE A 559 -17.56 -10.90 3.40
N PHE A 560 -17.68 -10.09 4.45
CA PHE A 560 -18.56 -10.40 5.58
C PHE A 560 -20.00 -10.09 5.19
N ALA A 561 -20.77 -11.15 4.98
CA ALA A 561 -22.14 -11.11 4.49
C ALA A 561 -23.13 -11.69 5.50
N ASN A 562 -24.43 -11.48 5.25
CA ASN A 562 -25.47 -11.87 6.17
C ASN A 562 -25.69 -13.40 6.23
N SER A 563 -25.94 -14.06 5.10
CA SER A 563 -26.23 -15.50 5.06
C SER A 563 -26.00 -16.08 3.67
N GLN A 564 -25.84 -17.40 3.58
CA GLN A 564 -25.93 -18.15 2.33
C GLN A 564 -27.37 -18.51 1.95
N ASN A 565 -28.32 -18.44 2.89
CA ASN A 565 -29.73 -18.75 2.64
C ASN A 565 -30.44 -17.59 1.95
N PHE A 566 -31.32 -17.90 1.00
CA PHE A 566 -32.06 -16.91 0.21
C PHE A 566 -32.86 -15.90 1.05
N ASP A 567 -33.46 -16.33 2.14
CA ASP A 567 -34.29 -15.51 3.03
C ASP A 567 -33.50 -14.77 4.12
N GLY A 568 -32.18 -14.97 4.16
CA GLY A 568 -31.29 -14.41 5.18
C GLY A 568 -31.33 -15.12 6.52
N SER A 569 -32.05 -16.24 6.65
CA SER A 569 -32.02 -17.07 7.87
C SER A 569 -30.62 -17.64 8.13
N LEU A 570 -30.34 -18.03 9.38
CA LEU A 570 -29.04 -18.57 9.77
C LEU A 570 -28.62 -19.74 8.85
N GLY A 571 -27.40 -19.68 8.34
CA GLY A 571 -26.86 -20.62 7.35
C GLY A 571 -25.53 -21.21 7.79
N SER A 572 -24.75 -21.66 6.81
CA SER A 572 -23.36 -22.07 7.01
C SER A 572 -22.45 -20.88 7.35
N SER A 573 -21.29 -21.13 7.97
CA SER A 573 -20.42 -20.07 8.49
C SER A 573 -19.62 -19.32 7.41
N GLY A 574 -19.25 -19.98 6.32
CA GLY A 574 -18.49 -19.38 5.22
C GLY A 574 -18.58 -20.19 3.93
N LEU A 575 -17.98 -19.68 2.86
CA LEU A 575 -17.92 -20.30 1.54
C LEU A 575 -16.73 -19.72 0.79
N ALA A 576 -15.81 -20.55 0.32
CA ALA A 576 -14.62 -20.12 -0.39
C ALA A 576 -14.35 -20.93 -1.66
N GLU A 577 -13.63 -20.31 -2.58
CA GLU A 577 -12.93 -21.02 -3.65
C GLU A 577 -11.77 -21.85 -3.08
N LEU A 578 -11.52 -23.02 -3.68
CA LEU A 578 -10.35 -23.85 -3.43
C LEU A 578 -9.26 -23.47 -4.43
N GLU A 579 -8.04 -23.22 -3.95
CA GLU A 579 -6.92 -22.68 -4.75
C GLU A 579 -7.36 -21.44 -5.53
N GLY A 580 -7.72 -20.37 -4.82
CA GLY A 580 -8.36 -19.18 -5.38
C GLY A 580 -8.16 -17.94 -4.51
N ASN A 581 -8.89 -16.87 -4.82
CA ASN A 581 -8.75 -15.58 -4.13
C ASN A 581 -10.07 -14.97 -3.64
N ASP A 582 -11.15 -15.76 -3.61
CA ASP A 582 -12.49 -15.28 -3.27
C ASP A 582 -13.09 -16.01 -2.06
N ILE A 583 -13.56 -15.22 -1.07
CA ILE A 583 -14.04 -15.70 0.24
C ILE A 583 -15.36 -15.01 0.64
N ILE A 584 -16.30 -15.79 1.17
CA ILE A 584 -17.52 -15.28 1.82
C ILE A 584 -17.56 -15.76 3.27
N VAL A 585 -17.70 -14.85 4.22
CA VAL A 585 -17.98 -15.16 5.63
C VAL A 585 -19.43 -14.80 5.94
N THR A 586 -20.24 -15.74 6.42
CA THR A 586 -21.69 -15.59 6.63
C THR A 586 -22.15 -15.94 8.04
N LEU A 587 -21.81 -15.08 9.00
CA LEU A 587 -22.15 -15.24 10.43
C LEU A 587 -23.38 -14.42 10.87
N GLY A 588 -24.17 -13.87 9.93
CA GLY A 588 -25.39 -13.13 10.24
C GLY A 588 -26.55 -14.02 10.71
N ASN A 589 -27.34 -13.51 11.65
CA ASN A 589 -28.38 -14.22 12.39
C ASN A 589 -27.88 -15.40 13.26
N TRP A 590 -26.58 -15.48 13.52
CA TRP A 590 -26.00 -16.46 14.45
C TRP A 590 -26.15 -16.05 15.91
N GLY A 591 -26.71 -14.86 16.21
CA GLY A 591 -26.89 -14.36 17.58
C GLY A 591 -25.58 -14.05 18.30
N LEU A 592 -24.53 -13.72 17.53
CA LEU A 592 -23.24 -13.29 18.04
C LEU A 592 -23.32 -11.81 18.42
N SER A 593 -22.79 -11.44 19.57
CA SER A 593 -22.70 -10.04 20.00
C SER A 593 -21.70 -9.89 21.13
N ALA A 594 -21.00 -8.76 21.16
CA ALA A 594 -20.11 -8.38 22.25
C ALA A 594 -20.84 -8.31 23.59
N ALA A 595 -22.11 -7.89 23.58
CA ALA A 595 -22.95 -7.82 24.78
C ALA A 595 -23.35 -9.20 25.34
N GLY A 596 -23.45 -10.22 24.47
CA GLY A 596 -23.79 -11.59 24.85
C GLY A 596 -22.57 -12.41 25.25
N ASP A 597 -21.66 -12.61 24.29
CA ASP A 597 -20.41 -13.35 24.47
C ASP A 597 -19.37 -12.85 23.46
N LEU A 598 -18.56 -11.89 23.91
CA LEU A 598 -17.52 -11.26 23.10
C LEU A 598 -16.49 -12.27 22.60
N ASN A 599 -16.05 -13.20 23.44
CA ASN A 599 -15.05 -14.18 23.04
C ASN A 599 -15.60 -15.10 21.95
N LYS A 600 -16.85 -15.55 22.09
CA LYS A 600 -17.49 -16.37 21.07
C LYS A 600 -17.63 -15.65 19.74
N LEU A 601 -18.00 -14.36 19.76
CA LEU A 601 -18.01 -13.52 18.56
C LEU A 601 -16.62 -13.48 17.89
N ILE A 602 -15.58 -13.16 18.65
CA ILE A 602 -14.20 -13.05 18.15
C ILE A 602 -13.71 -14.40 17.60
N ASN A 603 -13.83 -15.47 18.38
CA ASN A 603 -13.32 -16.79 18.04
C ASN A 603 -14.02 -17.37 16.81
N TYR A 604 -15.34 -17.17 16.67
CA TYR A 604 -16.08 -17.64 15.49
C TYR A 604 -15.70 -16.86 14.24
N GLN A 605 -15.52 -15.55 14.33
CA GLN A 605 -15.04 -14.76 13.19
C GLN A 605 -13.63 -15.18 12.78
N ALA A 606 -12.69 -15.28 13.73
CA ALA A 606 -11.30 -15.63 13.46
C ALA A 606 -11.17 -17.02 12.82
N THR A 607 -11.84 -18.03 13.40
CA THR A 607 -11.74 -19.39 12.88
C THR A 607 -12.46 -19.61 11.56
N THR A 608 -13.59 -18.95 11.32
CA THR A 608 -14.26 -19.04 10.02
C THR A 608 -13.39 -18.35 8.96
N LEU A 609 -12.88 -17.14 9.23
CA LEU A 609 -12.01 -16.44 8.29
C LEU A 609 -10.75 -17.25 7.94
N MET A 610 -10.06 -17.81 8.94
CA MET A 610 -8.87 -18.64 8.68
C MET A 610 -9.19 -19.95 7.97
N HIS A 611 -10.35 -20.57 8.25
CA HIS A 611 -10.81 -21.77 7.53
C HIS A 611 -11.04 -21.48 6.06
N GLU A 612 -11.79 -20.41 5.75
CA GLU A 612 -12.06 -20.04 4.37
C GLU A 612 -10.79 -19.60 3.62
N LEU A 613 -9.88 -18.90 4.30
CA LEU A 613 -8.56 -18.60 3.74
C LEU A 613 -7.76 -19.87 3.46
N GLY A 614 -7.84 -20.89 4.33
CA GLY A 614 -7.21 -22.19 4.09
C GLY A 614 -7.67 -22.85 2.79
N HIS A 615 -8.94 -22.72 2.40
CA HIS A 615 -9.43 -23.17 1.09
C HIS A 615 -8.76 -22.41 -0.06
N ASN A 616 -8.70 -21.07 0.03
CA ASN A 616 -7.99 -20.26 -0.96
C ASN A 616 -6.51 -20.69 -1.09
N LEU A 617 -5.90 -21.13 0.01
CA LEU A 617 -4.53 -21.65 0.08
C LEU A 617 -4.39 -23.15 -0.23
N GLY A 618 -5.41 -23.78 -0.81
CA GLY A 618 -5.36 -25.15 -1.32
C GLY A 618 -5.67 -26.27 -0.32
N LEU A 619 -6.12 -25.94 0.90
CA LEU A 619 -6.47 -26.94 1.91
C LEU A 619 -7.91 -27.41 1.76
N GLY A 620 -8.10 -28.73 1.81
CA GLY A 620 -9.40 -29.37 2.04
C GLY A 620 -9.68 -29.59 3.53
N HIS A 621 -10.87 -30.09 3.86
CA HIS A 621 -11.27 -30.31 5.27
C HIS A 621 -10.45 -31.38 6.02
N GLY A 622 -9.70 -32.20 5.29
CA GLY A 622 -8.72 -33.15 5.81
C GLY A 622 -7.26 -32.81 5.45
N GLY A 623 -7.00 -31.58 4.99
CA GLY A 623 -5.69 -31.10 4.54
C GLY A 623 -5.56 -31.27 3.03
N ASN A 624 -5.20 -32.45 2.58
CA ASN A 624 -5.10 -32.82 1.16
C ASN A 624 -6.31 -33.64 0.66
N GLU A 625 -7.37 -33.72 1.44
CA GLU A 625 -8.57 -34.50 1.16
C GLU A 625 -9.82 -33.84 1.76
N SER A 626 -11.01 -34.37 1.43
CA SER A 626 -12.30 -33.87 1.94
C SER A 626 -12.79 -34.60 3.20
N THR A 627 -12.03 -35.59 3.71
CA THR A 627 -12.39 -36.36 4.89
C THR A 627 -12.40 -35.47 6.13
N ASN A 628 -13.57 -35.27 6.71
CA ASN A 628 -13.80 -34.48 7.91
C ASN A 628 -13.70 -35.32 9.20
N PHE A 629 -13.75 -34.63 10.35
CA PHE A 629 -13.86 -35.21 11.69
C PHE A 629 -12.73 -36.17 12.06
N LYS A 630 -11.56 -36.03 11.42
CA LYS A 630 -10.35 -36.81 11.74
C LYS A 630 -9.76 -36.31 13.07
N PRO A 631 -9.81 -37.06 14.18
CA PRO A 631 -9.39 -36.50 15.48
C PRO A 631 -7.89 -36.18 15.54
N ASN A 632 -7.07 -36.86 14.76
CA ASN A 632 -5.62 -36.61 14.68
C ASN A 632 -5.22 -35.53 13.64
N TYR A 633 -6.15 -34.97 12.88
CA TYR A 633 -5.87 -33.85 11.98
C TYR A 633 -6.27 -32.54 12.68
N LEU A 634 -5.34 -32.01 13.47
CA LEU A 634 -5.54 -30.81 14.31
C LEU A 634 -5.36 -29.54 13.48
N SER A 635 -6.43 -29.15 12.80
CA SER A 635 -6.45 -27.99 11.91
C SER A 635 -7.81 -27.32 11.98
N VAL A 636 -7.87 -25.99 11.86
CA VAL A 636 -9.14 -25.26 11.73
C VAL A 636 -9.94 -25.68 10.49
N MET A 637 -9.29 -26.31 9.51
CA MET A 637 -9.93 -26.90 8.32
C MET A 637 -10.87 -28.06 8.64
N ASN A 638 -10.72 -28.68 9.80
CA ASN A 638 -11.52 -29.83 10.22
C ASN A 638 -12.70 -29.37 11.07
N TYR A 639 -13.91 -29.81 10.72
CA TYR A 639 -15.15 -29.42 11.42
C TYR A 639 -15.19 -29.77 12.91
N THR A 640 -14.39 -30.74 13.37
CA THR A 640 -14.23 -30.97 14.80
C THR A 640 -13.69 -29.74 15.53
N TYR A 641 -12.79 -29.02 14.88
CA TYR A 641 -11.99 -27.94 15.45
C TYR A 641 -12.45 -26.56 15.04
N GLN A 642 -12.97 -26.35 13.82
CA GLN A 642 -13.35 -25.03 13.28
C GLN A 642 -14.04 -24.14 14.33
N LEU A 643 -15.27 -24.46 14.75
CA LEU A 643 -15.97 -23.59 15.72
C LEU A 643 -15.63 -23.85 17.21
N ARG A 644 -14.62 -24.68 17.51
CA ARG A 644 -14.26 -25.08 18.88
C ARG A 644 -12.83 -24.73 19.28
N GLY A 645 -11.98 -24.40 18.33
CA GLY A 645 -10.54 -24.26 18.51
C GLY A 645 -9.85 -25.60 18.71
N LEU A 646 -8.55 -25.63 18.50
CA LEU A 646 -7.72 -26.83 18.66
C LEU A 646 -7.53 -27.18 20.14
N PRO A 647 -7.34 -28.46 20.47
CA PRO A 647 -7.11 -28.91 21.84
C PRO A 647 -5.70 -28.53 22.32
N THR A 648 -5.55 -28.40 23.64
CA THR A 648 -4.22 -28.30 24.25
C THR A 648 -3.64 -29.71 24.46
N ILE A 649 -2.55 -30.02 23.74
CA ILE A 649 -1.87 -31.32 23.81
C ILE A 649 -1.46 -31.66 25.25
N GLY A 650 -1.75 -32.89 25.67
CA GLY A 650 -1.50 -33.39 27.02
C GLY A 650 -2.47 -32.91 28.09
N SER A 651 -3.41 -32.02 27.75
CA SER A 651 -4.40 -31.46 28.68
C SER A 651 -5.82 -31.68 28.16
N ASN A 652 -6.31 -32.93 28.30
CA ASN A 652 -7.62 -33.35 27.81
C ASN A 652 -7.79 -33.22 26.29
N GLU A 653 -6.78 -33.66 25.52
CA GLU A 653 -6.71 -33.40 24.08
C GLU A 653 -7.82 -34.04 23.24
N GLY A 654 -8.56 -35.02 23.79
CA GLY A 654 -9.74 -35.62 23.16
C GLY A 654 -11.04 -34.83 23.35
N ASP A 655 -11.03 -33.69 24.06
CA ASP A 655 -12.26 -33.01 24.50
C ASP A 655 -13.17 -32.54 23.36
N ARG A 656 -12.60 -32.13 22.22
CA ARG A 656 -13.36 -31.69 21.03
C ARG A 656 -14.15 -32.84 20.42
N MET A 657 -13.51 -34.00 20.28
CA MET A 657 -14.15 -35.22 19.80
C MET A 657 -15.24 -35.68 20.79
N HIS A 658 -14.98 -35.59 22.10
CA HIS A 658 -15.98 -35.91 23.13
C HIS A 658 -17.19 -34.97 23.13
N ALA A 659 -16.98 -33.67 22.85
CA ALA A 659 -18.05 -32.68 22.78
C ALA A 659 -18.99 -32.88 21.59
N GLU A 660 -18.59 -33.66 20.59
CA GLU A 660 -19.48 -34.06 19.49
C GLU A 660 -20.38 -35.24 19.83
N VAL A 661 -20.16 -35.92 20.96
CA VAL A 661 -20.94 -37.08 21.38
C VAL A 661 -21.87 -36.65 22.51
N ALA A 662 -23.18 -36.85 22.35
CA ALA A 662 -24.20 -36.42 23.31
C ALA A 662 -24.29 -37.29 24.60
N ASP A 663 -23.20 -37.98 24.97
CA ASP A 663 -23.18 -39.07 25.96
C ASP A 663 -22.03 -38.95 27.00
N ALA A 664 -21.77 -40.02 27.75
CA ALA A 664 -21.03 -40.10 29.04
C ALA A 664 -19.62 -39.45 29.14
N CYS A 665 -18.97 -39.06 28.03
CA CYS A 665 -17.69 -38.34 28.04
C CYS A 665 -17.81 -36.84 27.88
N ALA A 666 -18.99 -36.27 27.67
CA ALA A 666 -19.11 -34.84 27.40
C ALA A 666 -18.38 -34.02 28.47
N THR A 667 -17.31 -33.33 28.05
CA THR A 667 -16.47 -32.52 28.93
C THR A 667 -16.62 -31.05 28.58
N THR A 668 -16.32 -30.18 29.55
CA THR A 668 -16.14 -28.76 29.27
C THR A 668 -14.87 -28.59 28.45
N LEU A 669 -14.97 -27.90 27.32
CA LEU A 669 -13.83 -27.60 26.47
C LEU A 669 -12.83 -26.72 27.21
N ILE A 670 -11.56 -27.09 27.17
CA ILE A 670 -10.47 -26.22 27.63
C ILE A 670 -10.08 -25.31 26.47
N ASN A 671 -9.97 -24.00 26.72
CA ASN A 671 -9.69 -22.99 25.69
C ASN A 671 -10.74 -23.06 24.56
N GLY A 672 -11.99 -23.29 24.93
CA GLY A 672 -13.11 -23.43 24.03
C GLY A 672 -13.58 -22.09 23.45
N PRO A 673 -14.63 -22.10 22.62
CA PRO A 673 -15.06 -20.92 21.87
C PRO A 673 -15.55 -19.77 22.75
N THR A 674 -15.95 -20.02 24.00
CA THR A 674 -16.40 -18.99 24.96
C THR A 674 -15.27 -18.51 25.89
N ASP A 675 -14.13 -19.21 25.91
CA ASP A 675 -12.96 -18.82 26.68
C ASP A 675 -12.23 -17.66 25.99
N SER A 676 -11.25 -17.05 26.67
CA SER A 676 -10.54 -15.89 26.12
C SER A 676 -9.98 -16.19 24.72
N TYR A 677 -10.22 -15.28 23.78
CA TYR A 677 -9.64 -15.37 22.43
C TYR A 677 -8.10 -15.45 22.43
N THR A 678 -7.44 -14.94 23.48
CA THR A 678 -5.97 -15.08 23.64
C THR A 678 -5.49 -16.48 24.02
N SER A 679 -6.39 -17.33 24.50
CA SER A 679 -6.12 -18.74 24.84
C SER A 679 -6.70 -19.72 23.82
N PHE A 680 -7.63 -19.26 22.98
CA PHE A 680 -8.24 -20.04 21.91
C PHE A 680 -7.17 -20.40 20.87
N VAL A 681 -7.00 -21.70 20.61
CA VAL A 681 -5.94 -22.18 19.70
C VAL A 681 -6.48 -22.20 18.28
N LEU A 682 -5.92 -21.32 17.46
CA LEU A 682 -6.20 -21.15 16.03
C LEU A 682 -4.94 -21.56 15.25
N ASP A 683 -4.99 -22.66 14.52
CA ASP A 683 -3.80 -23.21 13.83
C ASP A 683 -4.19 -24.14 12.66
N PHE A 684 -3.29 -24.33 11.72
CA PHE A 684 -3.34 -25.45 10.76
C PHE A 684 -2.51 -26.64 11.26
N SER A 685 -2.67 -27.80 10.63
CA SER A 685 -1.94 -28.98 11.08
C SER A 685 -0.48 -28.97 10.63
N ASP A 686 0.39 -29.57 11.45
CA ASP A 686 1.83 -29.68 11.28
C ASP A 686 2.29 -31.15 11.05
N ASN A 687 1.34 -32.06 10.80
CA ASN A 687 1.58 -33.49 10.61
C ASN A 687 2.33 -34.19 11.77
N SER A 688 2.27 -33.64 12.99
CA SER A 688 2.97 -34.24 14.13
C SER A 688 2.16 -35.33 14.83
N SER A 689 0.89 -35.52 14.48
CA SER A 689 0.03 -36.56 15.05
C SER A 689 0.26 -37.91 14.37
N ILE A 690 0.12 -39.00 15.12
CA ILE A 690 0.26 -40.35 14.54
C ILE A 690 -0.95 -40.70 13.67
N ALA A 691 -0.76 -41.61 12.70
CA ALA A 691 -1.88 -42.24 12.01
C ALA A 691 -2.73 -43.06 13.00
N LEU A 692 -4.05 -42.88 12.95
CA LEU A 692 -5.01 -43.60 13.77
C LEU A 692 -5.68 -44.70 12.95
N ASP A 693 -5.30 -45.95 13.18
CA ASP A 693 -5.94 -47.13 12.59
C ASP A 693 -7.20 -47.48 13.40
N GLU A 694 -8.38 -47.16 12.86
CA GLU A 694 -9.70 -47.38 13.48
C GLU A 694 -10.03 -48.86 13.71
N THR A 695 -9.23 -49.79 13.18
CA THR A 695 -9.35 -51.22 13.47
C THR A 695 -8.48 -51.67 14.65
N ASN A 696 -7.54 -50.82 15.10
CA ASN A 696 -6.55 -51.14 16.11
C ASN A 696 -6.00 -49.87 16.84
N LEU A 697 -6.90 -49.05 17.36
CA LEU A 697 -6.58 -47.83 18.11
C LEU A 697 -5.90 -48.14 19.44
N ASN A 698 -5.01 -47.23 19.85
CA ASN A 698 -4.35 -47.27 21.16
C ASN A 698 -4.58 -45.97 21.93
N GLU A 699 -5.55 -46.01 22.83
CA GLU A 699 -5.98 -44.88 23.67
C GLU A 699 -4.84 -44.33 24.52
N THR A 700 -3.92 -45.18 24.97
CA THR A 700 -2.81 -44.75 25.85
C THR A 700 -1.80 -43.85 25.15
N LEU A 701 -1.83 -43.78 23.83
CA LEU A 701 -0.98 -42.89 23.03
C LEU A 701 -1.67 -41.57 22.67
N GLY A 702 -2.99 -41.49 22.82
CA GLY A 702 -3.78 -40.34 22.36
C GLY A 702 -3.55 -40.04 20.89
N PHE A 703 -3.25 -38.78 20.57
CA PHE A 703 -2.87 -38.37 19.22
C PHE A 703 -1.39 -38.61 18.89
N GLY A 704 -0.61 -39.15 19.85
CA GLY A 704 0.77 -39.55 19.65
C GLY A 704 1.75 -38.40 19.39
N ARG A 705 1.36 -37.16 19.68
CA ARG A 705 2.23 -35.98 19.61
C ARG A 705 3.19 -35.94 20.80
N THR A 706 4.23 -35.12 20.71
CA THR A 706 5.11 -34.89 21.86
C THR A 706 4.33 -34.26 23.01
N GLY A 707 4.24 -34.96 24.14
CA GLY A 707 3.47 -34.52 25.30
C GLY A 707 2.01 -34.98 25.30
N SER A 708 1.57 -35.77 24.31
CA SER A 708 0.22 -36.31 24.25
C SER A 708 -0.16 -37.09 25.52
N GLY A 709 -1.42 -36.90 25.92
CA GLY A 709 -2.06 -37.70 26.97
C GLY A 709 -2.83 -38.87 26.39
N ALA A 710 -3.38 -39.74 27.23
CA ALA A 710 -4.30 -40.77 26.76
C ALA A 710 -5.64 -40.15 26.31
N VAL A 711 -6.24 -40.67 25.24
CA VAL A 711 -7.56 -40.25 24.72
C VAL A 711 -8.50 -41.45 24.72
N ASP A 712 -9.65 -41.31 25.36
CA ASP A 712 -10.73 -42.30 25.35
C ASP A 712 -11.49 -42.18 24.02
N PHE A 713 -11.21 -43.05 23.05
CA PHE A 713 -11.73 -42.90 21.68
C PHE A 713 -13.18 -43.39 21.55
N ASN A 714 -13.60 -44.34 22.40
CA ASN A 714 -14.93 -44.95 22.35
C ASN A 714 -15.83 -44.55 23.53
N CYS A 715 -15.34 -43.73 24.44
CA CYS A 715 -16.02 -43.34 25.67
C CYS A 715 -16.31 -44.47 26.66
N ALA A 716 -15.41 -45.46 26.68
CA ALA A 716 -15.53 -46.63 27.52
C ALA A 716 -14.18 -46.96 28.17
N ASN A 717 -14.25 -47.54 29.37
CA ASN A 717 -13.08 -48.12 30.05
C ASN A 717 -11.90 -47.16 30.32
N GLY A 718 -12.07 -45.84 30.14
CA GLY A 718 -11.21 -44.80 30.70
C GLY A 718 -9.85 -44.63 30.03
N ALA A 719 -9.82 -44.62 28.69
CA ALA A 719 -8.60 -44.40 27.88
C ALA A 719 -7.48 -45.43 28.12
N THR A 720 -7.81 -46.72 28.24
CA THR A 720 -6.83 -47.79 28.54
C THR A 720 -6.73 -48.87 27.46
N GLU A 721 -7.53 -48.79 26.41
CA GLU A 721 -7.62 -49.82 25.38
C GLU A 721 -6.50 -49.66 24.33
N THR A 722 -5.82 -50.75 23.97
CA THR A 722 -4.65 -50.73 23.07
C THR A 722 -4.85 -51.49 21.75
N ALA A 723 -6.08 -51.95 21.50
CA ALA A 723 -6.50 -52.68 20.30
C ALA A 723 -8.01 -52.46 20.07
N LEU A 724 -8.42 -51.20 20.19
CA LEU A 724 -9.81 -50.79 20.06
C LEU A 724 -10.16 -50.67 18.57
N SER A 725 -11.29 -51.24 18.17
CA SER A 725 -11.89 -50.93 16.88
C SER A 725 -13.09 -50.02 17.08
N ALA A 726 -13.01 -48.80 16.56
CA ALA A 726 -14.03 -47.78 16.66
C ALA A 726 -13.93 -46.83 15.46
N ASP A 727 -15.08 -46.51 14.87
CA ASP A 727 -15.25 -45.44 13.88
C ASP A 727 -15.23 -44.10 14.64
N ILE A 728 -14.12 -43.38 14.59
CA ILE A 728 -13.87 -42.16 15.36
C ILE A 728 -14.10 -40.88 14.54
N ASN A 729 -14.20 -40.98 13.21
CA ASN A 729 -14.61 -39.87 12.33
C ASN A 729 -16.10 -39.93 11.88
N LYS A 730 -16.84 -40.97 12.27
CA LYS A 730 -18.29 -41.17 12.11
C LYS A 730 -18.73 -41.29 10.65
N ASP A 731 -17.88 -41.85 9.80
CA ASP A 731 -18.18 -42.07 8.38
C ASP A 731 -18.86 -43.43 8.09
N ALA A 732 -19.14 -44.21 9.14
CA ALA A 732 -19.67 -45.57 9.11
C ALA A 732 -18.71 -46.62 8.53
N SER A 733 -17.42 -46.29 8.45
CA SER A 733 -16.32 -47.18 8.10
C SER A 733 -15.26 -47.17 9.21
N THR A 734 -14.35 -48.14 9.16
CA THR A 734 -13.14 -48.12 10.00
C THR A 734 -11.94 -48.16 9.07
N THR A 735 -11.25 -47.05 8.96
CA THR A 735 -10.12 -46.81 8.08
C THR A 735 -8.89 -46.36 8.86
N THR A 736 -7.82 -45.96 8.18
CA THR A 736 -6.68 -45.32 8.83
C THR A 736 -6.77 -43.83 8.56
N LEU A 737 -6.94 -43.03 9.61
CA LEU A 737 -6.99 -41.58 9.53
C LEU A 737 -5.57 -41.04 9.65
N THR A 738 -5.16 -40.19 8.71
CA THR A 738 -3.84 -39.57 8.68
C THR A 738 -3.92 -38.07 8.89
N ASP A 739 -2.92 -37.56 9.60
CA ASP A 739 -2.63 -36.14 9.68
C ASP A 739 -2.05 -35.62 8.36
N HIS A 740 -1.98 -34.31 8.20
CA HIS A 740 -1.44 -33.62 7.03
C HIS A 740 -0.63 -32.39 7.48
N ASP A 741 0.42 -32.03 6.74
CA ASP A 741 1.25 -30.85 7.05
C ASP A 741 0.71 -29.70 6.21
N ASP A 742 -0.30 -29.00 6.74
CA ASP A 742 -0.97 -27.93 6.03
C ASP A 742 0.00 -26.77 5.78
N TRP A 743 0.73 -26.36 6.82
CA TRP A 743 1.67 -25.25 6.76
C TRP A 743 2.75 -25.43 5.70
N ALA A 744 3.26 -26.66 5.53
CA ALA A 744 4.27 -26.93 4.50
C ALA A 744 3.69 -27.11 3.07
N ASN A 745 2.37 -27.13 2.91
CA ASN A 745 1.70 -27.39 1.64
C ASN A 745 0.68 -26.31 1.24
N LEU A 746 0.76 -25.12 1.84
CA LEU A 746 -0.03 -23.97 1.40
C LEU A 746 0.32 -23.59 -0.05
N VAL A 747 -0.70 -23.23 -0.81
CA VAL A 747 -0.61 -22.70 -2.16
C VAL A 747 -0.89 -21.20 -2.11
N THR A 748 0.14 -20.40 -2.31
CA THR A 748 0.05 -18.93 -2.31
C THR A 748 -0.15 -18.35 -3.71
N ASP A 749 0.32 -19.05 -4.75
CA ASP A 749 0.05 -18.72 -6.15
C ASP A 749 -1.34 -19.22 -6.58
N PHE A 750 -2.35 -18.38 -6.38
CA PHE A 750 -3.71 -18.59 -6.93
C PHE A 750 -3.81 -18.23 -8.42
N GLY A 751 -2.75 -17.67 -9.02
CA GLY A 751 -2.67 -17.42 -10.45
C GLY A 751 -2.34 -18.68 -11.27
N GLY A 752 -1.83 -19.77 -10.68
CA GLY A 752 -0.99 -20.72 -11.42
C GLY A 752 -1.40 -22.19 -11.57
N LEU A 753 -2.41 -22.74 -10.89
CA LEU A 753 -2.50 -24.21 -10.77
C LEU A 753 -3.39 -24.97 -11.78
N SER A 754 -2.70 -25.86 -12.52
CA SER A 754 -3.15 -27.10 -13.17
C SER A 754 -3.76 -27.04 -14.58
N THR A 755 -3.73 -28.19 -15.28
CA THR A 755 -4.23 -28.48 -16.64
C THR A 755 -5.72 -28.20 -16.86
N LEU A 756 -6.43 -27.81 -15.80
CA LEU A 756 -7.87 -27.64 -15.75
C LEU A 756 -8.35 -26.18 -15.78
N SER A 757 -7.46 -25.23 -15.51
CA SER A 757 -7.59 -23.76 -15.73
C SER A 757 -7.91 -23.35 -17.18
N ASN A 758 -8.09 -24.34 -18.05
CA ASN A 758 -7.89 -24.30 -19.48
C ASN A 758 -8.98 -25.02 -20.27
N GLN A 759 -10.00 -25.53 -19.56
CA GLN A 759 -11.17 -26.19 -20.16
C GLN A 759 -12.43 -25.66 -19.47
N GLY A 760 -13.24 -24.90 -20.20
CA GLY A 760 -14.59 -24.52 -19.74
C GLY A 760 -15.50 -25.75 -19.69
N VAL A 761 -15.45 -26.51 -18.59
CA VAL A 761 -16.31 -27.67 -18.35
C VAL A 761 -17.55 -27.24 -17.56
N GLN A 762 -18.70 -27.79 -17.93
CA GLN A 762 -19.98 -27.62 -17.23
C GLN A 762 -19.94 -28.15 -15.78
N LEU A 763 -20.33 -27.30 -14.83
CA LEU A 763 -20.59 -27.64 -13.43
C LEU A 763 -21.83 -28.54 -13.31
N THR A 764 -21.62 -29.85 -13.15
CA THR A 764 -22.69 -30.77 -12.68
C THR A 764 -22.25 -31.73 -11.57
N ALA A 765 -21.05 -31.58 -11.00
CA ALA A 765 -20.59 -32.31 -9.81
C ALA A 765 -19.43 -31.55 -9.11
N PRO A 766 -19.22 -31.72 -7.79
CA PRO A 766 -18.08 -31.13 -7.08
C PRO A 766 -16.79 -31.85 -7.47
N VAL A 767 -15.92 -31.19 -8.26
CA VAL A 767 -14.50 -31.57 -8.50
C VAL A 767 -13.70 -30.34 -8.96
N ASP A 768 -12.47 -30.27 -8.44
CA ASP A 768 -11.30 -29.38 -8.62
C ASP A 768 -10.98 -28.79 -10.01
N THR A 769 -10.93 -27.45 -10.20
CA THR A 769 -10.33 -26.65 -11.34
C THR A 769 -10.29 -25.08 -11.16
N PRO A 770 -9.17 -24.34 -10.93
CA PRO A 770 -9.18 -22.84 -10.74
C PRO A 770 -8.86 -21.92 -11.95
N PHE A 771 -9.26 -20.64 -11.89
CA PHE A 771 -9.18 -19.59 -12.94
C PHE A 771 -8.63 -18.23 -12.42
N ILE A 772 -8.14 -17.35 -13.30
CA ILE A 772 -8.01 -15.89 -13.00
C ILE A 772 -9.33 -15.17 -13.29
N VAL A 773 -9.98 -14.74 -12.22
CA VAL A 773 -11.30 -14.07 -12.20
C VAL A 773 -11.12 -12.54 -12.16
N TRP A 774 -11.48 -11.86 -13.25
CA TRP A 774 -11.89 -10.44 -13.13
C TRP A 774 -13.28 -10.42 -12.54
N PRO A 775 -13.68 -9.35 -11.84
CA PRO A 775 -14.86 -9.40 -11.00
C PRO A 775 -16.18 -9.29 -11.80
N VAL A 776 -16.46 -10.21 -12.72
CA VAL A 776 -17.69 -10.20 -13.51
C VAL A 776 -18.22 -11.62 -13.68
N ARG A 777 -19.55 -11.72 -13.65
CA ARG A 777 -20.37 -12.92 -13.84
C ARG A 777 -20.02 -13.73 -15.10
N VAL A 778 -19.07 -14.65 -15.04
CA VAL A 778 -18.83 -15.65 -16.09
C VAL A 778 -19.53 -16.95 -15.72
N GLN A 779 -20.38 -17.42 -16.64
CA GLN A 779 -21.17 -18.63 -16.47
C GLN A 779 -20.32 -19.93 -16.39
N TYR A 780 -18.99 -19.83 -16.54
CA TYR A 780 -18.02 -20.91 -16.68
C TYR A 780 -16.66 -20.63 -15.99
N ASP A 781 -16.58 -19.63 -15.11
CA ASP A 781 -15.37 -19.21 -14.40
C ASP A 781 -15.60 -19.57 -12.94
N ARG A 782 -15.17 -20.75 -12.54
CA ARG A 782 -15.26 -21.14 -11.14
C ARG A 782 -14.08 -22.01 -10.84
N SER A 783 -13.19 -21.47 -10.04
CA SER A 783 -12.50 -22.33 -9.10
C SER A 783 -13.55 -23.19 -8.38
N PRO A 784 -13.29 -24.49 -8.19
CA PRO A 784 -14.10 -25.36 -7.35
C PRO A 784 -14.30 -24.61 -6.04
N TYR A 785 -15.54 -24.38 -5.63
CA TYR A 785 -15.81 -23.78 -4.34
C TYR A 785 -16.32 -24.87 -3.41
N ILE A 786 -15.91 -24.80 -2.15
CA ILE A 786 -16.28 -25.79 -1.16
C ILE A 786 -17.52 -25.30 -0.44
N VAL A 787 -18.63 -26.01 -0.65
CA VAL A 787 -19.88 -25.70 0.05
C VAL A 787 -19.79 -26.19 1.47
N GLU A 788 -19.63 -25.25 2.38
CA GLU A 788 -19.66 -25.52 3.80
C GLU A 788 -21.05 -25.95 4.26
N THR A 789 -21.10 -26.98 5.09
CA THR A 789 -22.35 -27.44 5.73
C THR A 789 -22.37 -27.22 7.23
N LEU A 790 -21.27 -26.72 7.82
CA LEU A 790 -21.17 -26.47 9.24
C LEU A 790 -22.02 -25.26 9.64
N GLN A 791 -23.10 -25.55 10.36
CA GLN A 791 -23.99 -24.56 10.96
C GLN A 791 -23.63 -24.31 12.42
N ARG A 792 -24.23 -23.26 13.00
CA ARG A 792 -24.10 -22.95 14.42
C ARG A 792 -24.34 -24.21 15.28
N PRO A 793 -23.41 -24.58 16.19
CA PRO A 793 -23.65 -25.62 17.19
C PRO A 793 -24.84 -25.17 18.07
N GLU A 794 -25.90 -26.00 18.14
CA GLU A 794 -27.10 -25.74 18.95
C GLU A 794 -26.79 -25.60 20.44
#